data_AF-A0A239DPZ5-F1
#
_entry.id   AF-A0A239DPZ5-F1
#
_cell.length_a   1.000
_cell.length_b   1.000
_cell.length_c   1.000
_cell.angle_alpha   90.00
_cell.angle_beta   90.00
_cell.angle_gamma   90.00
#
_symmetry.space_group_name_H-M   'P 1'
#
loop_
_entity.id
_entity.type
_entity.pdbx_description
1 polymer ?
#
loop_
_entity_poly.entity_id
_entity_poly.type
_entity_poly.pdbx_seq_one_letter_code
_entity_poly.pdbx_strand_id
1 'polypeptide(L)'
;MDFLKRKYGTQLTLNSARIYRIILFIFLEMGYSYVSFSQIALEIGDYRTISSGDFDNPAIWERWDGLAWLPAATKPEIGNNVFFQQGNEIRIRANESVNNLYLFSAASPGRLLNLQTFELRVNGALRAFRLELGQFTINNVSNATTDWIYPQTGSIVFIGNSRNVVDRSSWSANTLNSRFQVRFRANPGQSLTVNSGFKANAFIIESGTVVQTLNTDGIPACSTFSYNVQAMFNGTGPYGDFIIEPGATFISQCPGPPQEQIIRRTNTIPAALFHLKPGANLVLLGNNPQMDVAEFRFEGNTYYRSNAGTQRLISTTFASSGNPKTYHNLFFENTAVKLLPDSVFLTGDIGRLTGPAPSDGPTLLRFQGMGEQQIVNWELDLSQIHVNKPSGRIVTFNDLRSLGNWIMESGQIDFNGYDLYVNTDGAGVFRYLGGTWRNIHRLFYNNFPSILTNENAHFPFEDIYQGGVRRLRLSGTSPGGDFQVRYIEIPGSNWEPDFDDTDGTPILYQLNSYFEIEGLSAGSDPIEMELAAENLIVDAVDDLRIVSNGIPAPGLHLPGVDADTLWARRNLTYDELNNQTFTIGSYRYLSILPINFINHKAIWKSGEVNISWKIAASEEQGVFEIEKAIDQVEHFKSVAKLPSEKDILVHHFLYSWEKPKGRIFFRIKFTNLEGKSVYSRVFRLEGLNEFSPKASIYPNPVKTEQLHLTLPNYFDPASSTIQIYDSNGILINICGYEDFNNNFNGDSLQTGMYLIHAYDGKHLEVLKLIKN
;
A
#
# COMPACT_ATOMS: atom_id res chain seq x y z
N MET A 1 -35.83 28.59 72.24
CA MET A 1 -36.92 28.22 73.15
C MET A 1 -36.59 26.84 73.68
N ASP A 2 -36.02 26.81 74.89
CA ASP A 2 -35.78 25.60 75.66
C ASP A 2 -37.03 24.74 75.75
N PHE A 3 -36.90 23.44 75.52
CA PHE A 3 -37.67 22.46 76.30
C PHE A 3 -36.92 21.13 76.38
N LEU A 4 -35.93 21.11 77.26
CA LEU A 4 -35.40 19.91 77.88
C LEU A 4 -36.52 19.10 78.58
N LYS A 5 -36.34 17.77 78.54
CA LYS A 5 -36.83 16.72 79.48
C LYS A 5 -38.16 15.99 79.19
N ARG A 6 -37.97 14.68 78.96
CA ARG A 6 -38.76 13.46 79.30
C ARG A 6 -39.22 12.75 78.02
N LYS A 7 -38.77 11.53 77.73
CA LYS A 7 -38.69 10.34 78.60
C LYS A 7 -37.53 9.43 78.16
N TYR A 8 -36.52 9.26 79.02
CA TYR A 8 -35.79 8.00 79.10
C TYR A 8 -36.60 7.08 80.02
N GLY A 9 -36.87 5.87 79.55
CA GLY A 9 -37.46 4.82 80.38
C GLY A 9 -38.19 3.80 79.53
N THR A 10 -37.41 2.92 78.90
CA THR A 10 -37.68 1.53 78.47
C THR A 10 -37.16 1.27 77.06
N GLN A 11 -36.05 0.53 76.98
CA GLN A 11 -35.78 -0.56 76.03
C GLN A 11 -34.31 -0.97 76.14
N LEU A 12 -33.99 -1.58 77.27
CA LEU A 12 -32.69 -2.20 77.53
C LEU A 12 -32.81 -3.72 77.31
N THR A 13 -33.43 -4.14 76.19
CA THR A 13 -33.59 -5.57 75.83
C THR A 13 -33.80 -5.78 74.33
N LEU A 14 -33.10 -5.06 73.43
CA LEU A 14 -33.17 -5.35 71.99
C LEU A 14 -31.85 -5.18 71.20
N ASN A 15 -30.70 -5.00 71.87
CA ASN A 15 -29.43 -4.71 71.19
C ASN A 15 -28.32 -5.76 71.33
N SER A 16 -28.51 -6.83 72.11
CA SER A 16 -27.49 -7.90 72.19
C SER A 16 -27.43 -8.72 70.90
N ALA A 17 -28.57 -9.11 70.32
CA ALA A 17 -28.61 -9.94 69.10
C ALA A 17 -28.08 -9.22 67.85
N ARG A 18 -28.17 -7.88 67.77
CA ARG A 18 -27.63 -7.10 66.64
C ARG A 18 -26.11 -6.98 66.69
N ILE A 19 -25.54 -6.77 67.87
CA ILE A 19 -24.08 -6.71 68.04
C ILE A 19 -23.46 -8.09 67.77
N TYR A 20 -24.06 -9.18 68.25
CA TYR A 20 -23.57 -10.52 67.93
C TYR A 20 -23.77 -10.89 66.46
N ARG A 21 -24.82 -10.41 65.77
CA ARG A 21 -24.97 -10.60 64.32
C ARG A 21 -23.94 -9.81 63.50
N ILE A 22 -23.60 -8.60 63.92
CA ILE A 22 -22.56 -7.79 63.25
C ILE A 22 -21.18 -8.39 63.51
N ILE A 23 -20.90 -8.85 64.74
CA ILE A 23 -19.63 -9.55 65.06
C ILE A 23 -19.55 -10.90 64.34
N LEU A 24 -20.63 -11.68 64.27
CA LEU A 24 -20.66 -12.93 63.51
C LEU A 24 -20.51 -12.69 62.00
N PHE A 25 -21.09 -11.61 61.46
CA PHE A 25 -20.93 -11.23 60.06
C PHE A 25 -19.51 -10.75 59.76
N ILE A 26 -18.88 -10.00 60.68
CA ILE A 26 -17.46 -9.60 60.58
C ILE A 26 -16.53 -10.82 60.74
N PHE A 27 -16.85 -11.78 61.63
CA PHE A 27 -16.08 -13.03 61.75
C PHE A 27 -16.31 -13.99 60.57
N LEU A 28 -17.47 -13.95 59.91
CA LEU A 28 -17.70 -14.65 58.64
C LEU A 28 -16.95 -13.96 57.48
N GLU A 29 -16.95 -12.63 57.39
CA GLU A 29 -16.17 -11.87 56.39
C GLU A 29 -14.65 -12.03 56.60
N MET A 30 -14.18 -12.06 57.86
CA MET A 30 -12.77 -12.34 58.20
C MET A 30 -12.42 -13.84 58.13
N GLY A 31 -13.43 -14.73 58.15
CA GLY A 31 -13.26 -16.19 57.99
C GLY A 31 -13.36 -16.68 56.54
N TYR A 32 -13.84 -15.84 55.62
CA TYR A 32 -14.00 -16.14 54.20
C TYR A 32 -13.15 -15.27 53.26
N SER A 33 -12.17 -14.53 53.79
CA SER A 33 -11.04 -14.05 52.96
C SER A 33 -10.03 -15.19 52.75
N TYR A 34 -10.50 -16.31 52.21
CA TYR A 34 -9.62 -17.13 51.39
C TYR A 34 -9.27 -16.25 50.20
N VAL A 35 -8.02 -15.82 50.13
CA VAL A 35 -7.42 -15.42 48.86
C VAL A 35 -7.57 -16.67 47.99
N SER A 36 -8.61 -16.71 47.15
CA SER A 36 -8.77 -17.76 46.15
C SER A 36 -7.67 -17.53 45.13
N PHE A 37 -6.50 -18.11 45.43
CA PHE A 37 -5.43 -18.21 44.48
C PHE A 37 -5.97 -18.88 43.22
N SER A 38 -5.68 -18.31 42.05
CA SER A 38 -6.03 -18.92 40.76
C SER A 38 -5.13 -20.16 40.56
N GLN A 39 -5.52 -21.26 41.21
CA GLN A 39 -4.84 -22.54 41.10
C GLN A 39 -4.87 -23.00 39.65
N ILE A 40 -3.71 -23.41 39.15
CA ILE A 40 -3.59 -24.03 37.83
C ILE A 40 -4.04 -25.48 37.99
N ALA A 41 -5.12 -25.85 37.30
CA ALA A 41 -5.55 -27.24 37.21
C ALA A 41 -4.56 -28.01 36.34
N LEU A 42 -3.99 -29.09 36.86
CA LEU A 42 -3.10 -29.97 36.11
C LEU A 42 -3.92 -30.88 35.20
N GLU A 43 -3.47 -31.02 33.96
CA GLU A 43 -4.06 -31.88 32.95
C GLU A 43 -3.24 -33.17 32.81
N ILE A 44 -3.90 -34.29 32.50
CA ILE A 44 -3.20 -35.56 32.23
C ILE A 44 -2.26 -35.33 31.05
N GLY A 45 -0.97 -35.56 31.27
CA GLY A 45 0.08 -35.31 30.30
C GLY A 45 0.76 -33.95 30.39
N ASP A 46 0.55 -33.20 31.46
CA ASP A 46 1.40 -32.08 31.84
C ASP A 46 2.81 -32.54 32.21
N TYR A 47 3.82 -31.71 31.92
CA TYR A 47 5.22 -31.99 32.19
C TYR A 47 5.80 -30.98 33.15
N ARG A 48 6.61 -31.41 34.11
CA ARG A 48 7.41 -30.52 34.95
C ARG A 48 8.87 -30.91 34.95
N THR A 49 9.75 -29.91 35.05
CA THR A 49 11.19 -30.14 35.18
C THR A 49 11.51 -30.62 36.60
N ILE A 50 12.42 -31.58 36.76
CA ILE A 50 12.98 -31.98 38.06
C ILE A 50 14.46 -31.61 38.23
N SER A 51 15.17 -31.36 37.13
CA SER A 51 16.56 -30.91 37.13
C SER A 51 16.87 -30.07 35.88
N SER A 52 18.02 -29.40 35.87
CA SER A 52 18.52 -28.70 34.69
C SER A 52 19.06 -29.68 33.64
N GLY A 53 18.92 -29.35 32.35
CA GLY A 53 19.47 -30.18 31.28
C GLY A 53 18.94 -29.82 29.90
N ASP A 54 19.08 -30.75 28.96
CA ASP A 54 18.62 -30.56 27.58
C ASP A 54 17.15 -30.95 27.44
N PHE A 55 16.39 -30.17 26.67
CA PHE A 55 14.93 -30.34 26.51
C PHE A 55 14.55 -31.73 26.00
N ASP A 56 15.37 -32.31 25.14
CA ASP A 56 15.17 -33.62 24.52
C ASP A 56 15.45 -34.81 25.45
N ASN A 57 16.04 -34.57 26.64
CA ASN A 57 16.32 -35.62 27.61
C ASN A 57 15.09 -35.91 28.50
N PRO A 58 14.43 -37.08 28.40
CA PRO A 58 13.27 -37.39 29.23
C PRO A 58 13.58 -37.45 30.74
N ALA A 59 14.84 -37.73 31.11
CA ALA A 59 15.25 -37.88 32.51
C ALA A 59 15.17 -36.58 33.34
N ILE A 60 15.05 -35.42 32.70
CA ILE A 60 14.85 -34.13 33.39
C ILE A 60 13.37 -33.79 33.61
N TRP A 61 12.45 -34.64 33.14
CA TRP A 61 11.02 -34.41 33.14
C TRP A 61 10.26 -35.43 33.98
N GLU A 62 9.20 -34.97 34.63
CA GLU A 62 8.11 -35.80 35.11
C GLU A 62 6.82 -35.45 34.37
N ARG A 63 5.96 -36.46 34.16
CA ARG A 63 4.66 -36.34 33.50
C ARG A 63 3.54 -36.63 34.50
N TRP A 64 2.51 -35.80 34.51
CA TRP A 64 1.32 -35.97 35.34
C TRP A 64 0.38 -37.01 34.73
N ASP A 65 0.00 -38.03 35.51
CA ASP A 65 -0.93 -39.09 35.08
C ASP A 65 -2.39 -38.86 35.50
N GLY A 66 -2.66 -37.78 36.25
CA GLY A 66 -3.95 -37.48 36.86
C GLY A 66 -3.98 -37.66 38.38
N LEU A 67 -3.02 -38.39 38.95
CA LEU A 67 -2.90 -38.68 40.38
C LEU A 67 -1.52 -38.32 40.95
N ALA A 68 -0.46 -38.56 40.19
CA ALA A 68 0.92 -38.36 40.59
C ALA A 68 1.81 -37.90 39.43
N TRP A 69 2.96 -37.36 39.79
CA TRP A 69 4.05 -37.07 38.86
C TRP A 69 4.92 -38.31 38.73
N LEU A 70 5.06 -38.84 37.52
CA LEU A 70 5.87 -40.02 37.20
C LEU A 70 7.05 -39.63 36.30
N PRO A 71 8.18 -40.35 36.34
CA PRO A 71 9.29 -40.13 35.41
C PRO A 71 8.81 -40.18 33.95
N ALA A 72 9.19 -39.20 33.15
CA ALA A 72 8.80 -39.17 31.74
C ALA A 72 9.60 -40.18 30.91
N ALA A 73 8.91 -40.90 30.02
CA ALA A 73 9.56 -41.79 29.04
C ALA A 73 9.93 -41.09 27.73
N THR A 74 9.27 -39.96 27.44
CA THR A 74 9.43 -39.16 26.22
C THR A 74 9.59 -37.69 26.59
N LYS A 75 10.17 -36.89 25.70
CA LYS A 75 10.20 -35.44 25.85
C LYS A 75 8.79 -34.82 25.66
N PRO A 76 8.54 -33.59 26.13
CA PRO A 76 7.31 -32.87 25.83
C PRO A 76 7.16 -32.57 24.33
N GLU A 77 5.93 -32.50 23.85
CA GLU A 77 5.57 -32.14 22.48
C GLU A 77 4.50 -31.03 22.44
N ILE A 78 4.05 -30.64 21.23
CA ILE A 78 3.13 -29.52 20.98
C ILE A 78 1.80 -29.61 21.73
N GLY A 79 1.36 -30.82 22.13
CA GLY A 79 0.13 -31.04 22.88
C GLY A 79 0.29 -30.94 24.41
N ASN A 80 1.52 -30.78 24.92
CA ASN A 80 1.79 -30.85 26.35
C ASN A 80 2.02 -29.47 26.97
N ASN A 81 1.46 -29.24 28.15
CA ASN A 81 1.81 -28.08 28.96
C ASN A 81 3.11 -28.38 29.72
N VAL A 82 4.02 -27.41 29.77
CA VAL A 82 5.33 -27.58 30.42
C VAL A 82 5.51 -26.58 31.56
N PHE A 83 6.00 -27.05 32.71
CA PHE A 83 6.26 -26.28 33.92
C PHE A 83 7.76 -26.28 34.23
N PHE A 84 8.40 -25.13 34.04
CA PHE A 84 9.81 -24.94 34.32
C PHE A 84 9.94 -24.50 35.77
N GLN A 85 10.39 -25.41 36.62
CA GLN A 85 10.46 -25.22 38.06
C GLN A 85 11.65 -24.34 38.46
N GLN A 86 11.61 -23.87 39.70
CA GLN A 86 12.64 -23.01 40.28
C GLN A 86 14.04 -23.59 40.12
N GLY A 87 14.97 -22.82 39.57
CA GLY A 87 16.38 -23.17 39.45
C GLY A 87 16.71 -24.21 38.38
N ASN A 88 15.72 -24.70 37.63
CA ASN A 88 15.94 -25.67 36.55
C ASN A 88 16.11 -24.95 35.22
N GLU A 89 17.35 -24.94 34.71
CA GLU A 89 17.67 -24.38 33.41
C GLU A 89 17.54 -25.43 32.31
N ILE A 90 16.70 -25.14 31.31
CA ILE A 90 16.45 -26.02 30.17
C ILE A 90 17.12 -25.46 28.92
N ARG A 91 17.96 -26.28 28.27
CA ARG A 91 18.66 -25.93 27.02
C ARG A 91 17.97 -26.56 25.82
N ILE A 92 17.68 -25.74 24.83
CA ILE A 92 17.11 -26.13 23.54
C ILE A 92 18.26 -26.40 22.56
N ARG A 93 18.23 -27.57 21.89
CA ARG A 93 19.26 -28.01 20.92
C ARG A 93 18.76 -28.14 19.47
N ALA A 94 17.45 -27.99 19.27
CA ALA A 94 16.76 -28.00 17.98
C ALA A 94 15.46 -27.20 18.12
N ASN A 95 14.73 -26.95 17.05
CA ASN A 95 13.41 -26.33 17.18
C ASN A 95 12.46 -27.27 17.92
N GLU A 96 11.84 -26.77 19.00
CA GLU A 96 10.97 -27.55 19.88
C GLU A 96 9.56 -26.95 19.92
N SER A 97 8.58 -27.72 20.41
CA SER A 97 7.18 -27.28 20.46
C SER A 97 6.49 -27.74 21.74
N VAL A 98 5.67 -26.86 22.31
CA VAL A 98 4.87 -27.09 23.52
C VAL A 98 3.47 -26.49 23.36
N ASN A 99 2.52 -26.90 24.21
CA ASN A 99 1.22 -26.24 24.31
C ASN A 99 1.37 -24.96 25.13
N ASN A 100 1.11 -25.00 26.44
CA ASN A 100 1.37 -23.86 27.34
C ASN A 100 2.79 -23.93 27.94
N LEU A 101 3.46 -22.78 28.01
CA LEU A 101 4.76 -22.63 28.66
C LEU A 101 4.59 -21.89 29.99
N TYR A 102 4.77 -22.60 31.10
CA TYR A 102 4.72 -22.06 32.45
C TYR A 102 6.14 -21.87 33.01
N LEU A 103 6.48 -20.63 33.36
CA LEU A 103 7.78 -20.26 33.94
C LEU A 103 7.63 -19.91 35.42
N PHE A 104 8.45 -20.53 36.27
CA PHE A 104 8.45 -20.23 37.69
C PHE A 104 8.90 -18.78 37.92
N SER A 105 8.10 -18.05 38.69
CA SER A 105 8.16 -16.60 38.72
C SER A 105 8.35 -15.93 40.08
N ALA A 106 8.31 -16.73 41.15
CA ALA A 106 8.47 -16.24 42.50
C ALA A 106 9.92 -15.82 42.80
N ALA A 107 10.25 -15.63 44.08
CA ALA A 107 11.60 -15.25 44.49
C ALA A 107 12.66 -16.26 44.03
N SER A 108 13.80 -15.74 43.56
CA SER A 108 14.96 -16.54 43.10
C SER A 108 14.62 -17.62 42.07
N PRO A 109 14.04 -17.26 40.92
CA PRO A 109 13.61 -18.22 39.90
C PRO A 109 14.78 -18.91 39.20
N GLY A 110 15.95 -18.28 39.15
CA GLY A 110 17.09 -18.74 38.36
C GLY A 110 16.90 -18.49 36.86
N ARG A 111 17.86 -18.93 36.05
CA ARG A 111 17.69 -18.99 34.60
C ARG A 111 16.86 -20.23 34.27
N LEU A 112 15.91 -20.10 33.36
CA LEU A 112 14.94 -21.16 33.09
C LEU A 112 15.04 -21.72 31.67
N LEU A 113 15.25 -20.86 30.68
CA LEU A 113 15.20 -21.26 29.27
C LEU A 113 16.39 -20.69 28.50
N ASN A 114 17.23 -21.59 28.01
CA ASN A 114 18.34 -21.31 27.11
C ASN A 114 17.99 -21.79 25.69
N LEU A 115 17.51 -20.85 24.87
CA LEU A 115 17.05 -21.05 23.50
C LEU A 115 18.18 -21.28 22.48
N GLN A 116 19.43 -20.95 22.83
CA GLN A 116 20.55 -20.89 21.89
C GLN A 116 20.22 -20.06 20.63
N THR A 117 20.12 -20.71 19.47
CA THR A 117 19.76 -20.10 18.17
C THR A 117 18.43 -20.65 17.62
N PHE A 118 17.71 -21.42 18.45
CA PHE A 118 16.54 -22.18 18.04
C PHE A 118 15.23 -21.51 18.45
N GLU A 119 14.15 -22.07 17.94
CA GLU A 119 12.78 -21.66 18.24
C GLU A 119 12.13 -22.61 19.23
N LEU A 120 11.50 -22.05 20.27
CA LEU A 120 10.50 -22.75 21.06
C LEU A 120 9.11 -22.31 20.58
N ARG A 121 8.41 -23.19 19.91
CA ARG A 121 7.06 -22.94 19.38
C ARG A 121 6.01 -23.21 20.46
N VAL A 122 5.13 -22.25 20.68
CA VAL A 122 4.11 -22.28 21.73
C VAL A 122 2.73 -22.28 21.05
N ASN A 123 2.00 -23.39 21.14
CA ASN A 123 0.65 -23.54 20.60
C ASN A 123 -0.46 -23.11 21.59
N GLY A 124 -0.11 -22.93 22.86
CA GLY A 124 -0.93 -22.35 23.91
C GLY A 124 -0.45 -20.94 24.25
N ALA A 125 -0.27 -20.65 25.53
CA ALA A 125 0.13 -19.36 26.06
C ALA A 125 1.45 -19.42 26.84
N LEU A 126 2.12 -18.27 26.94
CA LEU A 126 3.24 -18.04 27.86
C LEU A 126 2.69 -17.50 29.18
N ARG A 127 3.02 -18.17 30.28
CA ARG A 127 2.47 -17.89 31.61
C ARG A 127 3.55 -17.93 32.68
N ALA A 128 3.41 -17.10 33.69
CA ALA A 128 4.17 -17.13 34.92
C ALA A 128 3.37 -17.86 36.01
N PHE A 129 4.05 -18.67 36.81
CA PHE A 129 3.45 -19.39 37.93
C PHE A 129 4.33 -19.35 39.17
N ARG A 130 3.76 -19.69 40.31
CA ARG A 130 4.47 -19.90 41.58
C ARG A 130 3.94 -21.16 42.26
N LEU A 131 4.68 -21.63 43.25
CA LEU A 131 4.24 -22.73 44.11
C LEU A 131 3.80 -22.16 45.45
N GLU A 132 2.57 -22.47 45.86
CA GLU A 132 2.04 -22.12 47.18
C GLU A 132 1.55 -23.40 47.85
N LEU A 133 2.15 -23.76 48.98
CA LEU A 133 1.84 -25.00 49.71
C LEU A 133 1.88 -26.26 48.82
N GLY A 134 2.78 -26.29 47.83
CA GLY A 134 2.93 -27.40 46.88
C GLY A 134 1.95 -27.39 45.71
N GLN A 135 1.06 -26.40 45.62
CA GLN A 135 0.13 -26.24 44.50
C GLN A 135 0.64 -25.22 43.48
N PHE A 136 0.37 -25.50 42.21
CA PHE A 136 0.68 -24.59 41.10
C PHE A 136 -0.35 -23.46 41.06
N THR A 137 0.11 -22.22 41.18
CA THR A 137 -0.75 -21.04 41.17
C THR A 137 -0.28 -20.07 40.10
N ILE A 138 -1.21 -19.47 39.37
CA ILE A 138 -0.89 -18.41 38.40
C ILE A 138 -0.26 -17.22 39.14
N ASN A 139 0.80 -16.65 38.55
CA ASN A 139 1.39 -15.41 39.04
C ASN A 139 1.31 -14.33 37.94
N ASN A 140 0.77 -13.17 38.28
CA ASN A 140 0.65 -12.04 37.35
C ASN A 140 1.94 -11.24 37.20
N VAL A 141 2.97 -11.51 38.01
CA VAL A 141 4.24 -10.80 38.02
C VAL A 141 5.34 -11.65 37.38
N SER A 142 5.92 -11.15 36.28
CA SER A 142 7.20 -11.67 35.78
C SER A 142 8.37 -11.14 36.61
N ASN A 143 9.47 -11.90 36.72
CA ASN A 143 10.58 -11.52 37.59
C ASN A 143 11.53 -10.53 36.90
N ALA A 144 11.89 -9.47 37.63
CA ALA A 144 12.66 -8.36 37.10
C ALA A 144 14.19 -8.57 37.12
N THR A 145 14.71 -9.47 37.96
CA THR A 145 16.14 -9.48 38.32
C THR A 145 16.95 -10.56 37.61
N THR A 146 16.31 -11.56 37.02
CA THR A 146 17.01 -12.70 36.41
C THR A 146 16.76 -12.77 34.90
N ASP A 147 17.79 -13.15 34.15
CA ASP A 147 17.71 -13.45 32.71
C ASP A 147 17.02 -14.80 32.50
N TRP A 148 15.68 -14.82 32.52
CA TRP A 148 14.90 -16.07 32.47
C TRP A 148 15.04 -16.82 31.17
N ILE A 149 14.97 -16.07 30.07
CA ILE A 149 14.89 -16.58 28.71
C ILE A 149 16.00 -15.89 27.94
N TYR A 150 16.92 -16.68 27.41
CA TYR A 150 18.13 -16.22 26.76
C TYR A 150 18.63 -17.25 25.73
N PRO A 151 19.64 -16.96 24.89
CA PRO A 151 20.20 -15.65 24.56
C PRO A 151 19.42 -14.96 23.43
N GLN A 152 19.84 -13.73 23.07
CA GLN A 152 19.16 -12.87 22.09
C GLN A 152 19.00 -13.46 20.69
N THR A 153 19.72 -14.53 20.38
CA THR A 153 19.67 -15.25 19.10
C THR A 153 18.53 -16.28 19.04
N GLY A 154 17.93 -16.62 20.18
CA GLY A 154 16.82 -17.56 20.26
C GLY A 154 15.46 -16.86 20.25
N SER A 155 14.42 -17.61 19.88
CA SER A 155 13.05 -17.08 19.74
C SER A 155 11.99 -17.91 20.44
N ILE A 156 11.00 -17.24 21.03
CA ILE A 156 9.69 -17.83 21.35
C ILE A 156 8.75 -17.52 20.19
N VAL A 157 8.13 -18.55 19.63
CA VAL A 157 7.25 -18.42 18.46
C VAL A 157 5.84 -18.85 18.83
N PHE A 158 4.88 -17.93 18.82
CA PHE A 158 3.47 -18.28 19.01
C PHE A 158 2.87 -18.77 17.70
N ILE A 159 2.39 -20.01 17.66
CA ILE A 159 1.86 -20.67 16.46
C ILE A 159 0.39 -21.06 16.62
N GLY A 160 -0.38 -21.19 15.54
CA GLY A 160 -1.69 -21.85 15.56
C GLY A 160 -2.90 -20.91 15.55
N ASN A 161 -3.98 -21.34 16.21
CA ASN A 161 -5.30 -20.71 16.12
C ASN A 161 -5.52 -19.54 17.10
N SER A 162 -6.63 -18.82 16.92
CA SER A 162 -6.95 -17.63 17.69
C SER A 162 -7.05 -17.88 19.19
N ARG A 163 -6.32 -17.10 19.99
CA ARG A 163 -6.28 -17.20 21.47
C ARG A 163 -5.50 -16.06 22.10
N ASN A 164 -5.57 -15.94 23.43
CA ASN A 164 -4.65 -15.12 24.20
C ASN A 164 -3.31 -15.84 24.37
N VAL A 165 -2.24 -15.25 23.85
CA VAL A 165 -0.89 -15.82 23.95
C VAL A 165 -0.15 -15.36 25.21
N VAL A 166 -0.56 -14.21 25.75
CA VAL A 166 -0.07 -13.61 26.99
C VAL A 166 -1.26 -12.93 27.66
N ASP A 167 -1.43 -13.12 28.97
CA ASP A 167 -2.58 -12.61 29.72
C ASP A 167 -2.17 -11.90 31.02
N ARG A 168 -2.88 -10.83 31.42
CA ARG A 168 -2.57 -10.03 32.62
C ARG A 168 -2.65 -10.82 33.90
N SER A 169 -3.51 -11.84 33.95
CA SER A 169 -3.62 -12.71 35.10
C SER A 169 -2.32 -13.50 35.35
N SER A 170 -1.52 -13.72 34.31
CA SER A 170 -0.40 -14.67 34.32
C SER A 170 0.91 -14.09 33.78
N TRP A 171 0.98 -12.79 33.48
CA TRP A 171 2.18 -12.18 32.91
C TRP A 171 2.23 -10.66 33.09
N SER A 172 3.44 -10.11 33.15
CA SER A 172 3.71 -8.66 33.12
C SER A 172 5.02 -8.34 32.39
N ALA A 173 5.24 -7.07 32.06
CA ALA A 173 6.48 -6.57 31.40
C ALA A 173 7.63 -6.25 32.39
N ASN A 174 7.63 -6.88 33.57
CA ASN A 174 8.61 -6.61 34.63
C ASN A 174 10.01 -7.17 34.34
N THR A 175 10.14 -8.16 33.45
CA THR A 175 11.42 -8.80 33.07
C THR A 175 12.41 -7.81 32.46
N LEU A 176 13.35 -7.28 33.23
CA LEU A 176 14.31 -6.29 32.71
C LEU A 176 15.45 -6.91 31.90
N ASN A 177 15.76 -8.18 32.17
CA ASN A 177 17.03 -8.79 31.79
C ASN A 177 16.91 -9.88 30.71
N SER A 178 15.72 -10.44 30.48
CA SER A 178 15.51 -11.52 29.50
C SER A 178 15.90 -11.08 28.09
N ARG A 179 16.64 -11.92 27.36
CA ARG A 179 17.19 -11.63 26.03
C ARG A 179 16.68 -12.64 25.01
N PHE A 180 15.57 -12.36 24.37
CA PHE A 180 15.01 -13.27 23.35
C PHE A 180 14.12 -12.52 22.37
N GLN A 181 13.88 -13.11 21.23
CA GLN A 181 12.94 -12.58 20.24
C GLN A 181 11.56 -13.23 20.40
N VAL A 182 10.52 -12.49 20.05
CA VAL A 182 9.15 -13.00 19.99
C VAL A 182 8.68 -12.93 18.55
N ARG A 183 8.20 -14.07 18.05
CA ARG A 183 7.66 -14.18 16.70
C ARG A 183 6.21 -14.68 16.75
N PHE A 184 5.34 -14.14 15.91
CA PHE A 184 3.93 -14.53 15.82
C PHE A 184 3.66 -15.15 14.45
N ARG A 185 3.19 -16.40 14.45
CA ARG A 185 2.79 -17.17 13.26
C ARG A 185 1.37 -17.70 13.45
N ALA A 186 0.40 -16.80 13.41
CA ALA A 186 -0.99 -17.21 13.43
C ALA A 186 -1.34 -17.93 12.12
N ASN A 187 -2.20 -18.94 12.18
CA ASN A 187 -2.73 -19.57 10.97
C ASN A 187 -3.51 -18.53 10.12
N PRO A 188 -3.65 -18.71 8.80
CA PRO A 188 -4.39 -17.79 7.95
C PRO A 188 -5.79 -17.47 8.50
N GLY A 189 -6.14 -16.19 8.59
CA GLY A 189 -7.41 -15.71 9.16
C GLY A 189 -7.53 -15.78 10.69
N GLN A 190 -6.53 -16.31 11.41
CA GLN A 190 -6.54 -16.39 12.87
C GLN A 190 -5.87 -15.18 13.53
N SER A 191 -6.23 -14.90 14.79
CA SER A 191 -5.78 -13.75 15.57
C SER A 191 -5.17 -14.15 16.92
N LEU A 192 -3.91 -13.79 17.16
CA LEU A 192 -3.24 -13.99 18.45
C LEU A 192 -3.32 -12.71 19.29
N THR A 193 -3.87 -12.81 20.50
CA THR A 193 -4.11 -11.67 21.36
C THR A 193 -3.01 -11.53 22.40
N VAL A 194 -2.38 -10.35 22.43
CA VAL A 194 -1.45 -9.93 23.49
C VAL A 194 -2.23 -9.09 24.49
N ASN A 195 -2.62 -9.72 25.60
CA ASN A 195 -3.46 -9.11 26.61
C ASN A 195 -2.69 -8.55 27.82
N SER A 196 -1.36 -8.61 27.85
CA SER A 196 -0.53 -7.96 28.88
C SER A 196 0.65 -7.25 28.26
N GLY A 197 1.23 -6.28 28.96
CA GLY A 197 2.50 -5.69 28.57
C GLY A 197 3.55 -6.79 28.39
N PHE A 198 4.31 -6.72 27.30
CA PHE A 198 5.24 -7.78 26.91
C PHE A 198 6.60 -7.19 26.59
N LYS A 199 7.65 -7.78 27.18
CA LYS A 199 9.03 -7.34 27.01
C LYS A 199 9.89 -8.41 26.34
N ALA A 200 10.57 -8.03 25.27
CA ALA A 200 11.49 -8.87 24.48
C ALA A 200 12.61 -8.04 23.84
N ASN A 201 13.46 -8.64 23.02
CA ASN A 201 14.45 -7.90 22.22
C ASN A 201 13.89 -7.45 20.87
N ALA A 202 12.98 -8.23 20.29
CA ALA A 202 12.31 -7.90 19.05
C ALA A 202 10.94 -8.57 19.01
N PHE A 203 10.00 -7.94 18.30
CA PHE A 203 8.70 -8.50 17.98
C PHE A 203 8.55 -8.58 16.47
N ILE A 204 8.23 -9.77 15.96
CA ILE A 204 8.08 -10.02 14.53
C ILE A 204 6.73 -10.70 14.30
N ILE A 205 5.85 -10.07 13.53
CA ILE A 205 4.58 -10.67 13.11
C ILE A 205 4.79 -11.22 11.71
N GLU A 206 4.84 -12.53 11.59
CA GLU A 206 5.13 -13.21 10.32
C GLU A 206 3.87 -13.56 9.53
N SER A 207 2.78 -13.91 10.21
CA SER A 207 1.54 -14.32 9.56
C SER A 207 0.31 -14.10 10.44
N GLY A 208 -0.84 -13.96 9.78
CA GLY A 208 -2.15 -13.72 10.39
C GLY A 208 -2.21 -12.41 11.17
N THR A 209 -3.02 -12.37 12.22
CA THR A 209 -3.30 -11.12 12.95
C THR A 209 -2.77 -11.18 14.37
N VAL A 210 -2.17 -10.09 14.84
CA VAL A 210 -1.86 -9.88 16.26
C VAL A 210 -2.68 -8.72 16.80
N VAL A 211 -3.37 -8.94 17.91
CA VAL A 211 -4.23 -7.95 18.55
C VAL A 211 -3.61 -7.51 19.88
N GLN A 212 -3.27 -6.24 19.99
CA GLN A 212 -2.86 -5.60 21.23
C GLN A 212 -4.08 -4.99 21.92
N THR A 213 -4.35 -5.42 23.15
CA THR A 213 -5.54 -4.98 23.88
C THR A 213 -5.29 -3.75 24.75
N LEU A 214 -6.37 -3.04 25.06
CA LEU A 214 -6.41 -2.03 26.11
C LEU A 214 -7.01 -2.64 27.39
N ASN A 215 -6.40 -2.38 28.54
CA ASN A 215 -7.03 -2.66 29.82
C ASN A 215 -8.07 -1.60 30.13
N THR A 216 -9.27 -2.00 30.49
CA THR A 216 -10.30 -1.12 31.04
C THR A 216 -10.62 -1.43 32.49
N ASP A 217 -10.07 -2.51 33.04
CA ASP A 217 -10.22 -2.86 34.44
C ASP A 217 -9.26 -2.02 35.29
N GLY A 218 -9.80 -1.05 36.02
CA GLY A 218 -9.02 -0.08 36.80
C GLY A 218 -8.55 1.10 35.96
N ILE A 219 -7.29 1.54 36.15
CA ILE A 219 -6.70 2.61 35.35
C ILE A 219 -6.38 2.04 33.96
N PRO A 220 -6.90 2.64 32.87
CA PRO A 220 -6.67 2.08 31.56
C PRO A 220 -5.18 1.98 31.22
N ALA A 221 -4.75 0.82 30.73
CA ALA A 221 -3.35 0.51 30.48
C ALA A 221 -3.20 -0.30 29.20
N CYS A 222 -2.35 0.15 28.28
CA CYS A 222 -2.07 -0.58 27.05
C CYS A 222 -1.28 -1.86 27.36
N SER A 223 -1.53 -2.93 26.61
CA SER A 223 -0.66 -4.11 26.58
C SER A 223 0.63 -3.81 25.80
N THR A 224 1.41 -2.84 26.27
CA THR A 224 2.55 -2.24 25.55
C THR A 224 3.61 -3.26 25.16
N PHE A 225 4.06 -3.21 23.90
CA PHE A 225 5.27 -3.90 23.47
C PHE A 225 6.48 -3.08 23.91
N SER A 226 7.32 -3.70 24.73
CA SER A 226 8.48 -3.05 25.32
C SER A 226 9.74 -3.85 25.14
N TYR A 227 10.89 -3.21 25.35
CA TYR A 227 12.18 -3.82 25.04
C TYR A 227 13.09 -3.96 26.25
N ASN A 228 14.09 -4.82 26.11
CA ASN A 228 15.12 -4.99 27.12
C ASN A 228 15.87 -3.67 27.36
N VAL A 229 16.06 -3.35 28.65
CA VAL A 229 16.55 -2.04 29.12
C VAL A 229 17.99 -2.09 29.62
N GLN A 230 18.65 -3.24 29.57
CA GLN A 230 20.00 -3.37 30.10
C GLN A 230 21.02 -2.67 29.20
N ALA A 231 21.58 -1.58 29.71
CA ALA A 231 22.55 -0.76 28.97
C ALA A 231 23.85 -1.51 28.63
N MET A 232 24.26 -2.48 29.45
CA MET A 232 25.47 -3.29 29.21
C MET A 232 25.39 -4.12 27.92
N PHE A 233 24.19 -4.53 27.52
CA PHE A 233 24.00 -5.37 26.33
C PHE A 233 23.54 -4.55 25.13
N ASN A 234 22.65 -3.59 25.37
CA ASN A 234 21.89 -2.92 24.31
C ASN A 234 22.34 -1.47 24.10
N GLY A 235 23.31 -1.00 24.89
CA GLY A 235 23.70 0.41 24.94
C GLY A 235 22.64 1.32 25.58
N THR A 236 22.95 2.61 25.61
CA THR A 236 22.12 3.67 26.20
C THR A 236 21.14 4.31 25.21
N GLY A 237 21.23 3.99 23.91
CA GLY A 237 20.41 4.57 22.84
C GLY A 237 19.11 3.82 22.53
N PRO A 238 18.44 4.09 21.42
CA PRO A 238 17.27 3.32 20.98
C PRO A 238 17.58 1.84 20.83
N TYR A 239 16.66 0.95 21.22
CA TYR A 239 16.83 -0.50 21.07
C TYR A 239 15.50 -1.21 20.91
N GLY A 240 15.53 -2.24 20.06
CA GLY A 240 14.44 -3.19 19.88
C GLY A 240 13.57 -2.86 18.67
N ASP A 241 13.24 -3.92 17.93
CA ASP A 241 12.59 -3.81 16.63
C ASP A 241 11.17 -4.37 16.69
N PHE A 242 10.25 -3.71 15.98
CA PHE A 242 8.91 -4.21 15.71
C PHE A 242 8.72 -4.33 14.20
N ILE A 243 8.55 -5.56 13.72
CA ILE A 243 8.47 -5.84 12.28
C ILE A 243 7.15 -6.55 11.99
N ILE A 244 6.44 -6.07 10.97
CA ILE A 244 5.24 -6.70 10.44
C ILE A 244 5.57 -7.16 9.02
N GLU A 245 5.57 -8.47 8.80
CA GLU A 245 5.89 -9.10 7.52
C GLU A 245 4.73 -9.02 6.51
N PRO A 246 5.01 -9.16 5.20
CA PRO A 246 3.98 -9.16 4.17
C PRO A 246 2.86 -10.16 4.46
N GLY A 247 1.60 -9.73 4.31
CA GLY A 247 0.41 -10.55 4.57
C GLY A 247 0.01 -10.65 6.05
N ALA A 248 0.83 -10.15 6.98
CA ALA A 248 0.50 -10.08 8.39
C ALA A 248 -0.22 -8.77 8.76
N THR A 249 -0.96 -8.81 9.87
CA THR A 249 -1.74 -7.67 10.37
C THR A 249 -1.46 -7.43 11.84
N PHE A 250 -1.19 -6.17 12.20
CA PHE A 250 -1.15 -5.71 13.58
C PHE A 250 -2.35 -4.81 13.89
N ILE A 251 -3.11 -5.14 14.94
CA ILE A 251 -4.24 -4.34 15.42
C ILE A 251 -3.92 -3.81 16.81
N SER A 252 -3.92 -2.50 17.00
CA SER A 252 -3.78 -1.87 18.32
C SER A 252 -5.06 -1.18 18.78
N GLN A 253 -5.52 -1.57 19.97
CA GLN A 253 -6.63 -0.95 20.69
C GLN A 253 -6.20 0.23 21.58
N CYS A 254 -4.89 0.51 21.65
CA CYS A 254 -4.39 1.44 22.65
C CYS A 254 -4.69 2.90 22.26
N PRO A 255 -5.30 3.69 23.18
CA PRO A 255 -5.87 4.99 22.87
C PRO A 255 -4.85 6.12 22.86
N GLY A 256 -3.63 5.93 23.38
CA GLY A 256 -2.65 7.01 23.57
C GLY A 256 -2.52 7.52 24.99
N PRO A 257 -1.83 8.65 25.22
CA PRO A 257 -1.63 9.23 26.54
C PRO A 257 -2.97 9.73 27.13
N PRO A 258 -3.12 9.75 28.48
CA PRO A 258 -2.09 9.50 29.49
C PRO A 258 -1.77 8.01 29.74
N GLN A 259 -2.36 7.09 28.99
CA GLN A 259 -2.07 5.65 29.09
C GLN A 259 -0.72 5.26 28.47
N GLU A 260 -0.31 4.01 28.71
CA GLU A 260 0.91 3.46 28.12
C GLU A 260 0.86 3.43 26.57
N GLN A 261 2.02 3.66 25.96
CA GLN A 261 2.23 3.74 24.52
C GLN A 261 2.02 2.36 23.85
N ILE A 262 1.80 2.33 22.54
CA ILE A 262 1.71 1.06 21.79
C ILE A 262 3.06 0.33 21.86
N ILE A 263 4.16 1.08 21.65
CA ILE A 263 5.54 0.60 21.58
C ILE A 263 6.45 1.60 22.29
N ARG A 264 7.37 1.10 23.13
CA ARG A 264 8.43 1.90 23.79
C ARG A 264 9.59 1.05 24.29
N ARG A 265 10.81 1.59 24.40
CA ARG A 265 11.89 0.92 25.16
C ARG A 265 11.76 1.19 26.65
N THR A 266 11.81 2.46 27.05
CA THR A 266 11.65 2.92 28.44
C THR A 266 10.74 4.15 28.51
N ASN A 267 10.61 4.76 29.68
CA ASN A 267 9.88 6.03 29.86
C ASN A 267 10.59 7.24 29.23
N THR A 268 11.85 7.11 28.82
CA THR A 268 12.66 8.23 28.27
C THR A 268 13.47 7.85 27.04
N ILE A 269 13.44 6.58 26.62
CA ILE A 269 14.24 6.06 25.50
C ILE A 269 13.28 5.37 24.52
N PRO A 270 13.31 5.72 23.22
CA PRO A 270 12.46 5.10 22.21
C PRO A 270 12.93 3.68 21.85
N ALA A 271 12.05 2.93 21.19
CA ALA A 271 12.43 1.73 20.46
C ALA A 271 13.33 2.07 19.26
N ALA A 272 14.03 1.09 18.69
CA ALA A 272 14.92 1.34 17.56
C ALA A 272 14.12 1.50 16.25
N LEU A 273 13.37 0.48 15.84
CA LEU A 273 12.73 0.41 14.54
C LEU A 273 11.27 -0.05 14.63
N PHE A 274 10.40 0.63 13.88
CA PHE A 274 9.07 0.14 13.53
C PHE A 274 8.99 0.00 12.01
N HIS A 275 8.90 -1.25 11.53
CA HIS A 275 8.88 -1.56 10.11
C HIS A 275 7.58 -2.27 9.73
N LEU A 276 6.73 -1.54 9.01
CA LEU A 276 5.57 -2.08 8.31
C LEU A 276 6.01 -2.37 6.87
N LYS A 277 6.30 -3.64 6.55
CA LYS A 277 6.79 -4.03 5.22
C LYS A 277 5.71 -3.93 4.13
N PRO A 278 6.10 -3.93 2.85
CA PRO A 278 5.14 -3.95 1.74
C PRO A 278 4.16 -5.13 1.86
N GLY A 279 2.87 -4.86 1.68
CA GLY A 279 1.80 -5.87 1.81
C GLY A 279 1.42 -6.25 3.24
N ALA A 280 2.05 -5.64 4.26
CA ALA A 280 1.63 -5.77 5.65
C ALA A 280 0.55 -4.73 6.03
N ASN A 281 -0.21 -4.99 7.09
CA ASN A 281 -1.30 -4.12 7.54
C ASN A 281 -1.12 -3.66 8.99
N LEU A 282 -1.25 -2.35 9.23
CA LEU A 282 -1.32 -1.74 10.56
C LEU A 282 -2.73 -1.15 10.76
N VAL A 283 -3.40 -1.53 11.84
CA VAL A 283 -4.75 -1.05 12.18
C VAL A 283 -4.74 -0.40 13.55
N LEU A 284 -5.14 0.88 13.61
CA LEU A 284 -5.17 1.68 14.82
C LEU A 284 -6.61 2.04 15.19
N LEU A 285 -7.06 1.53 16.34
CA LEU A 285 -8.43 1.73 16.84
C LEU A 285 -8.52 2.85 17.89
N GLY A 286 -7.41 3.23 18.51
CA GLY A 286 -7.32 4.28 19.50
C GLY A 286 -7.40 5.70 18.93
N ASN A 287 -7.88 6.67 19.72
CA ASN A 287 -8.02 8.07 19.29
C ASN A 287 -6.72 8.87 19.25
N ASN A 288 -5.71 8.52 20.05
CA ASN A 288 -4.44 9.24 20.11
C ASN A 288 -3.26 8.25 20.04
N PRO A 289 -3.18 7.38 19.02
CA PRO A 289 -2.14 6.36 18.95
C PRO A 289 -0.74 6.98 19.14
N GLN A 290 0.04 6.39 20.04
CA GLN A 290 1.37 6.90 20.39
C GLN A 290 2.40 5.78 20.30
N MET A 291 3.50 6.06 19.61
CA MET A 291 4.64 5.17 19.45
C MET A 291 5.91 5.98 19.59
N ASP A 292 6.79 5.62 20.53
CA ASP A 292 8.10 6.28 20.64
C ASP A 292 9.18 5.35 20.09
N VAL A 293 9.57 5.63 18.85
CA VAL A 293 10.47 4.83 18.01
C VAL A 293 11.43 5.77 17.30
N ALA A 294 12.71 5.42 17.22
CA ALA A 294 13.73 6.24 16.57
C ALA A 294 13.56 6.27 15.04
N GLU A 295 13.23 5.13 14.42
CA GLU A 295 13.03 5.02 12.98
C GLU A 295 11.67 4.39 12.63
N PHE A 296 10.90 5.08 11.78
CA PHE A 296 9.63 4.59 11.24
C PHE A 296 9.78 4.26 9.75
N ARG A 297 9.33 3.07 9.35
CA ARG A 297 9.23 2.64 7.94
C ARG A 297 7.83 2.13 7.65
N PHE A 298 6.99 3.00 7.09
CA PHE A 298 5.60 2.68 6.70
C PHE A 298 5.53 2.32 5.21
N GLU A 299 6.01 1.13 4.83
CA GLU A 299 6.01 0.65 3.43
C GLU A 299 4.75 -0.16 3.06
N GLY A 300 3.95 -0.55 4.05
CA GLY A 300 2.67 -1.25 3.88
C GLY A 300 1.44 -0.36 4.04
N ASN A 301 0.33 -0.97 4.46
CA ASN A 301 -0.98 -0.33 4.60
C ASN A 301 -1.23 0.14 6.03
N THR A 302 -1.51 1.43 6.23
CA THR A 302 -1.88 1.98 7.53
C THR A 302 -3.35 2.39 7.56
N TYR A 303 -4.09 1.83 8.51
CA TYR A 303 -5.52 2.08 8.70
C TYR A 303 -5.80 2.76 10.04
N TYR A 304 -6.49 3.90 9.99
CA TYR A 304 -7.02 4.58 11.16
C TYR A 304 -8.52 4.32 11.25
N ARG A 305 -8.94 3.48 12.21
CA ARG A 305 -10.29 2.91 12.29
C ARG A 305 -10.99 3.14 13.64
N SER A 306 -10.82 4.30 14.26
CA SER A 306 -11.57 4.61 15.50
C SER A 306 -13.07 4.80 15.24
N ASN A 307 -13.90 4.29 16.16
CA ASN A 307 -15.36 4.33 16.10
C ASN A 307 -15.99 5.60 16.68
N ALA A 308 -15.28 6.41 17.48
CA ALA A 308 -15.89 7.57 18.11
C ALA A 308 -14.87 8.67 18.44
N GLY A 309 -15.34 9.92 18.46
CA GLY A 309 -14.53 11.09 18.79
C GLY A 309 -13.62 11.53 17.63
N THR A 310 -12.51 12.16 17.97
CA THR A 310 -11.49 12.60 17.02
C THR A 310 -10.26 11.72 17.15
N GLN A 311 -9.86 11.08 16.05
CA GLN A 311 -8.66 10.26 15.97
C GLN A 311 -7.52 11.05 15.33
N ARG A 312 -6.45 11.24 16.09
CA ARG A 312 -5.18 11.79 15.59
C ARG A 312 -4.36 10.68 14.92
N LEU A 313 -3.46 11.07 14.02
CA LEU A 313 -2.43 10.17 13.50
C LEU A 313 -1.38 9.85 14.59
N ILE A 314 -0.52 8.85 14.35
CA ILE A 314 0.51 8.45 15.31
C ILE A 314 1.32 9.67 15.74
N SER A 315 1.44 9.84 17.05
CA SER A 315 2.26 10.87 17.68
C SER A 315 3.44 10.26 18.43
N THR A 316 4.49 11.06 18.61
CA THR A 316 5.66 10.74 19.42
C THR A 316 5.78 11.76 20.55
N THR A 317 6.42 11.39 21.65
CA THR A 317 6.64 12.30 22.80
C THR A 317 8.08 12.56 23.12
N PHE A 318 9.00 11.68 22.74
CA PHE A 318 10.42 11.87 23.02
C PHE A 318 11.09 12.67 21.90
N ALA A 319 11.98 13.60 22.29
CA ALA A 319 12.77 14.38 21.34
C ALA A 319 13.70 13.52 20.46
N SER A 320 14.07 12.32 20.93
CA SER A 320 14.87 11.36 20.17
C SER A 320 14.05 10.38 19.31
N SER A 321 12.72 10.48 19.33
CA SER A 321 11.85 9.69 18.46
C SER A 321 11.83 10.28 17.05
N GLY A 322 11.68 9.42 16.04
CA GLY A 322 11.43 9.83 14.68
C GLY A 322 10.05 10.47 14.50
N ASN A 323 9.81 11.07 13.33
CA ASN A 323 8.54 11.71 12.99
C ASN A 323 7.78 10.86 11.97
N PRO A 324 6.66 10.21 12.34
CA PRO A 324 5.88 9.33 11.46
C PRO A 324 5.03 10.15 10.47
N LYS A 325 5.69 10.86 9.55
CA LYS A 325 5.06 11.73 8.54
C LYS A 325 5.01 11.10 7.15
N THR A 326 5.81 10.07 6.89
CA THR A 326 5.90 9.40 5.59
C THR A 326 5.15 8.09 5.60
N TYR A 327 4.20 7.92 4.68
CA TYR A 327 3.38 6.73 4.53
C TYR A 327 3.46 6.22 3.08
N HIS A 328 3.43 4.90 2.91
CA HIS A 328 3.13 4.31 1.61
C HIS A 328 1.63 4.40 1.33
N ASN A 329 0.81 3.55 1.98
CA ASN A 329 -0.64 3.62 1.86
C ASN A 329 -1.30 4.10 3.16
N LEU A 330 -2.22 5.06 3.07
CA LEU A 330 -2.92 5.67 4.21
C LEU A 330 -4.44 5.63 4.03
N PHE A 331 -5.13 4.91 4.90
CA PHE A 331 -6.57 4.71 4.81
C PHE A 331 -7.31 5.12 6.09
N PHE A 332 -8.46 5.76 5.89
CA PHE A 332 -9.35 6.22 6.94
C PHE A 332 -10.68 5.45 6.91
N GLU A 333 -11.10 4.93 8.06
CA GLU A 333 -12.35 4.20 8.21
C GLU A 333 -13.07 4.56 9.51
N ASN A 334 -14.32 4.15 9.62
CA ASN A 334 -15.17 4.28 10.80
C ASN A 334 -15.53 5.73 11.16
N THR A 335 -16.46 5.87 12.10
CA THR A 335 -17.21 7.11 12.37
C THR A 335 -16.43 8.22 13.07
N ALA A 336 -15.22 7.97 13.60
CA ALA A 336 -14.42 9.04 14.21
C ALA A 336 -13.89 10.04 13.16
N VAL A 337 -13.88 11.33 13.49
CA VAL A 337 -13.24 12.37 12.68
C VAL A 337 -11.74 12.18 12.74
N LYS A 338 -11.07 12.13 11.59
CA LYS A 338 -9.61 11.94 11.52
C LYS A 338 -8.94 13.31 11.49
N LEU A 339 -8.06 13.62 12.42
CA LEU A 339 -7.31 14.88 12.45
C LEU A 339 -5.92 14.65 11.86
N LEU A 340 -5.65 15.29 10.72
CA LEU A 340 -4.37 15.23 10.05
C LEU A 340 -3.30 16.06 10.79
N PRO A 341 -2.01 15.68 10.71
CA PRO A 341 -0.90 16.47 11.25
C PRO A 341 -0.57 17.66 10.33
N ASP A 342 0.43 18.45 10.70
CA ASP A 342 0.97 19.56 9.90
C ASP A 342 1.47 19.15 8.50
N SER A 343 1.84 17.87 8.31
CA SER A 343 2.40 17.38 7.07
C SER A 343 2.29 15.87 6.93
N VAL A 344 1.99 15.41 5.71
CA VAL A 344 1.92 14.00 5.33
C VAL A 344 2.61 13.83 3.97
N PHE A 345 3.57 12.91 3.90
CA PHE A 345 4.28 12.55 2.68
C PHE A 345 3.84 11.16 2.23
N LEU A 346 3.35 11.04 0.98
CA LEU A 346 2.77 9.80 0.46
C LEU A 346 3.54 9.26 -0.73
N THR A 347 3.81 7.96 -0.72
CA THR A 347 4.40 7.23 -1.86
C THR A 347 3.45 6.23 -2.53
N GLY A 348 2.34 5.88 -1.88
CA GLY A 348 1.27 5.03 -2.39
C GLY A 348 -0.11 5.69 -2.23
N ASP A 349 -1.16 4.89 -2.07
CA ASP A 349 -2.55 5.33 -2.12
C ASP A 349 -3.00 6.04 -0.84
N ILE A 350 -3.98 6.95 -1.00
CA ILE A 350 -4.69 7.55 0.13
C ILE A 350 -6.19 7.46 -0.08
N GLY A 351 -6.93 7.17 0.99
CA GLY A 351 -8.37 7.08 0.84
C GLY A 351 -9.17 7.15 2.12
N ARG A 352 -10.40 7.62 1.96
CA ARG A 352 -11.46 7.55 2.96
C ARG A 352 -12.41 6.43 2.55
N LEU A 353 -12.29 5.26 3.18
CA LEU A 353 -13.13 4.12 2.80
C LEU A 353 -14.54 4.23 3.41
N THR A 354 -14.62 4.66 4.68
CA THR A 354 -15.89 4.89 5.41
C THR A 354 -15.72 6.02 6.44
N GLY A 355 -16.83 6.53 6.99
CA GLY A 355 -16.80 7.57 8.03
C GLY A 355 -16.83 9.00 7.49
N PRO A 356 -16.66 10.03 8.33
CA PRO A 356 -16.61 11.45 7.91
C PRO A 356 -15.30 11.80 7.19
N ALA A 357 -15.26 12.94 6.50
CA ALA A 357 -14.03 13.46 5.89
C ALA A 357 -12.97 13.77 6.96
N PRO A 358 -11.68 13.47 6.72
CA PRO A 358 -10.60 13.94 7.57
C PRO A 358 -10.62 15.46 7.72
N SER A 359 -10.45 15.93 8.95
CA SER A 359 -10.30 17.34 9.28
C SER A 359 -8.86 17.76 9.11
N ASP A 360 -8.69 18.92 8.48
CA ASP A 360 -7.39 19.48 8.20
C ASP A 360 -6.71 20.07 9.46
N GLY A 361 -5.42 19.78 9.62
CA GLY A 361 -4.55 20.21 10.73
C GLY A 361 -3.62 21.37 10.38
N PRO A 362 -4.07 22.31 9.54
CA PRO A 362 -3.31 22.87 8.41
C PRO A 362 -2.21 21.97 7.82
N THR A 363 -2.63 20.99 7.03
CA THR A 363 -1.78 19.90 6.51
C THR A 363 -1.16 20.26 5.17
N LEU A 364 0.16 20.09 5.06
CA LEU A 364 0.85 19.89 3.79
C LEU A 364 0.73 18.42 3.37
N LEU A 365 -0.09 18.12 2.37
CA LEU A 365 -0.13 16.81 1.73
C LEU A 365 0.81 16.79 0.53
N ARG A 366 1.89 16.01 0.60
CA ARG A 366 2.83 15.83 -0.51
C ARG A 366 2.72 14.45 -1.14
N PHE A 367 2.31 14.40 -2.40
CA PHE A 367 2.40 13.22 -3.24
C PHE A 367 3.79 13.12 -3.85
N GLN A 368 4.45 11.98 -3.65
CA GLN A 368 5.81 11.73 -4.11
C GLN A 368 6.03 10.30 -4.59
N GLY A 369 7.20 10.05 -5.18
CA GLY A 369 7.58 8.72 -5.69
C GLY A 369 7.12 8.46 -7.13
N MET A 370 7.61 7.35 -7.67
CA MET A 370 7.58 7.03 -9.11
C MET A 370 6.39 6.17 -9.54
N GLY A 371 5.67 5.58 -8.59
CA GLY A 371 4.50 4.73 -8.86
C GLY A 371 3.22 5.52 -9.14
N GLU A 372 2.20 4.81 -9.63
CA GLU A 372 0.82 5.31 -9.62
C GLU A 372 0.30 5.40 -8.19
N GLN A 373 -0.49 6.43 -7.90
CA GLN A 373 -1.18 6.63 -6.63
C GLN A 373 -2.65 6.92 -6.89
N GLN A 374 -3.52 6.38 -6.06
CA GLN A 374 -4.95 6.58 -6.15
C GLN A 374 -5.46 7.38 -4.94
N ILE A 375 -6.37 8.31 -5.22
CA ILE A 375 -7.17 9.01 -4.20
C ILE A 375 -8.54 8.33 -4.18
N VAL A 376 -8.80 7.54 -3.14
CA VAL A 376 -9.99 6.69 -3.06
C VAL A 376 -11.07 7.32 -2.17
N ASN A 377 -12.25 7.56 -2.75
CA ASN A 377 -13.48 7.98 -2.04
C ASN A 377 -13.31 9.22 -1.14
N TRP A 378 -12.44 10.15 -1.53
CA TRP A 378 -12.19 11.36 -0.78
C TRP A 378 -12.12 12.57 -1.71
N GLU A 379 -13.08 13.48 -1.56
CA GLU A 379 -12.97 14.88 -1.98
C GLU A 379 -11.96 15.57 -1.05
N LEU A 380 -10.70 15.57 -1.46
CA LEU A 380 -9.64 16.26 -0.74
C LEU A 380 -9.97 17.75 -0.66
N ASP A 381 -9.84 18.34 0.52
CA ASP A 381 -10.00 19.77 0.78
C ASP A 381 -9.05 20.17 1.92
N LEU A 382 -7.78 20.42 1.56
CA LEU A 382 -6.68 20.60 2.52
C LEU A 382 -5.97 21.94 2.32
N SER A 383 -5.36 22.46 3.38
CA SER A 383 -4.61 23.73 3.40
C SER A 383 -3.51 23.79 2.35
N GLN A 384 -2.82 22.68 2.10
CA GLN A 384 -1.79 22.64 1.08
C GLN A 384 -1.67 21.27 0.41
N ILE A 385 -1.67 21.28 -0.91
CA ILE A 385 -1.43 20.10 -1.75
C ILE A 385 -0.17 20.33 -2.57
N HIS A 386 0.75 19.37 -2.52
CA HIS A 386 2.01 19.39 -3.26
C HIS A 386 2.19 18.10 -4.06
N VAL A 387 2.31 18.22 -5.38
CA VAL A 387 2.51 17.08 -6.28
C VAL A 387 3.94 17.11 -6.83
N ASN A 388 4.74 16.10 -6.50
CA ASN A 388 6.08 15.90 -7.04
C ASN A 388 6.30 14.43 -7.42
N LYS A 389 5.86 14.04 -8.61
CA LYS A 389 5.93 12.66 -9.10
C LYS A 389 6.66 12.58 -10.44
N PRO A 390 8.01 12.65 -10.49
CA PRO A 390 8.77 12.83 -11.72
C PRO A 390 8.43 11.87 -12.87
N SER A 391 8.08 10.61 -12.57
CA SER A 391 7.57 9.64 -13.56
C SER A 391 6.26 8.95 -13.13
N GLY A 392 5.62 9.46 -12.07
CA GLY A 392 4.45 8.84 -11.47
C GLY A 392 3.16 9.55 -11.87
N ARG A 393 2.03 8.89 -11.59
CA ARG A 393 0.70 9.42 -11.84
C ARG A 393 -0.15 9.42 -10.58
N ILE A 394 -0.99 10.44 -10.41
CA ILE A 394 -2.11 10.42 -9.46
C ILE A 394 -3.39 10.16 -10.26
N VAL A 395 -4.24 9.28 -9.76
CA VAL A 395 -5.58 9.02 -10.31
C VAL A 395 -6.61 9.37 -9.25
N THR A 396 -7.53 10.27 -9.57
CA THR A 396 -8.66 10.60 -8.69
C THR A 396 -9.99 10.09 -9.26
N PHE A 397 -10.94 9.85 -8.37
CA PHE A 397 -12.31 9.44 -8.70
C PHE A 397 -13.35 10.37 -8.05
N ASN A 398 -12.92 11.56 -7.61
CA ASN A 398 -13.77 12.63 -7.06
C ASN A 398 -13.12 13.98 -7.39
N ASP A 399 -13.86 15.05 -7.13
CA ASP A 399 -13.32 16.41 -7.20
C ASP A 399 -12.12 16.56 -6.28
N LEU A 400 -11.13 17.30 -6.77
CA LEU A 400 -9.91 17.61 -6.03
C LEU A 400 -9.95 19.07 -5.61
N ARG A 401 -9.83 19.34 -4.31
CA ARG A 401 -9.92 20.70 -3.76
C ARG A 401 -8.72 21.02 -2.88
N SER A 402 -8.24 22.25 -2.97
CA SER A 402 -7.27 22.80 -2.03
C SER A 402 -7.84 24.06 -1.41
N LEU A 403 -7.88 24.10 -0.07
CA LEU A 403 -8.22 25.29 0.71
C LEU A 403 -7.26 26.43 0.37
N GLY A 404 -5.97 26.19 0.59
CA GLY A 404 -4.91 27.18 0.37
C GLY A 404 -4.03 26.85 -0.84
N ASN A 405 -2.79 26.46 -0.56
CA ASN A 405 -1.73 26.36 -1.55
C ASN A 405 -1.83 25.11 -2.41
N TRP A 406 -1.73 25.29 -3.73
CA TRP A 406 -1.58 24.21 -4.70
C TRP A 406 -0.23 24.32 -5.38
N ILE A 407 0.64 23.32 -5.20
CA ILE A 407 1.98 23.29 -5.79
C ILE A 407 2.11 22.05 -6.67
N MET A 408 2.42 22.25 -7.94
CA MET A 408 2.66 21.17 -8.90
C MET A 408 4.09 21.26 -9.44
N GLU A 409 4.96 20.39 -8.95
CA GLU A 409 6.38 20.30 -9.34
C GLU A 409 6.61 19.42 -10.57
N SER A 410 6.02 18.22 -10.58
CA SER A 410 6.18 17.24 -11.66
C SER A 410 5.15 16.12 -11.56
N GLY A 411 4.97 15.38 -12.67
CA GLY A 411 4.11 14.21 -12.76
C GLY A 411 2.79 14.45 -13.47
N GLN A 412 2.00 13.39 -13.61
CA GLN A 412 0.69 13.43 -14.26
C GLN A 412 -0.43 13.31 -13.22
N ILE A 413 -1.49 14.09 -13.34
CA ILE A 413 -2.73 13.91 -12.59
C ILE A 413 -3.82 13.55 -13.58
N ASP A 414 -4.41 12.37 -13.41
CA ASP A 414 -5.59 11.93 -14.16
C ASP A 414 -6.83 12.16 -13.30
N PHE A 415 -7.67 13.09 -13.76
CA PHE A 415 -8.87 13.53 -13.08
C PHE A 415 -10.08 12.63 -13.35
N ASN A 416 -10.02 11.68 -14.29
CA ASN A 416 -11.14 10.80 -14.66
C ASN A 416 -12.48 11.54 -14.90
N GLY A 417 -12.44 12.78 -15.39
CA GLY A 417 -13.62 13.61 -15.66
C GLY A 417 -14.12 14.43 -14.47
N TYR A 418 -13.39 14.49 -13.36
CA TYR A 418 -13.72 15.31 -12.19
C TYR A 418 -13.08 16.70 -12.25
N ASP A 419 -13.55 17.60 -11.37
CA ASP A 419 -13.14 19.00 -11.33
C ASP A 419 -11.96 19.24 -10.37
N LEU A 420 -11.20 20.30 -10.65
CA LEU A 420 -10.15 20.81 -9.76
C LEU A 420 -10.56 22.18 -9.20
N TYR A 421 -10.57 22.32 -7.87
CA TYR A 421 -10.81 23.57 -7.17
C TYR A 421 -9.55 24.01 -6.45
N VAL A 422 -9.06 25.20 -6.80
CA VAL A 422 -7.84 25.78 -6.24
C VAL A 422 -8.18 27.02 -5.43
N ASN A 423 -7.51 27.17 -4.28
CA ASN A 423 -7.60 28.34 -3.41
C ASN A 423 -9.03 28.61 -2.89
N THR A 424 -9.74 27.58 -2.44
CA THR A 424 -11.14 27.74 -1.99
C THR A 424 -11.29 28.62 -0.74
N ASP A 425 -10.22 28.88 0.02
CA ASP A 425 -10.18 29.83 1.14
C ASP A 425 -9.88 31.29 0.72
N GLY A 426 -9.40 31.50 -0.51
CA GLY A 426 -9.05 32.79 -1.09
C GLY A 426 -7.71 33.40 -0.63
N ALA A 427 -6.93 32.73 0.21
CA ALA A 427 -5.63 33.19 0.74
C ALA A 427 -4.43 32.35 0.28
N GLY A 428 -4.67 31.22 -0.38
CA GLY A 428 -3.68 30.33 -0.97
C GLY A 428 -3.08 30.81 -2.30
N VAL A 429 -2.03 30.09 -2.71
CA VAL A 429 -1.25 30.34 -3.93
C VAL A 429 -1.23 29.10 -4.82
N PHE A 430 -1.49 29.26 -6.11
CA PHE A 430 -1.19 28.27 -7.14
C PHE A 430 0.24 28.45 -7.65
N ARG A 431 1.03 27.38 -7.67
CA ARG A 431 2.38 27.36 -8.21
C ARG A 431 2.61 26.13 -9.08
N TYR A 432 2.83 26.34 -10.37
CA TYR A 432 3.14 25.34 -11.37
C TYR A 432 4.62 25.44 -11.80
N LEU A 433 5.33 24.33 -11.72
CA LEU A 433 6.73 24.18 -12.16
C LEU A 433 6.88 23.07 -13.21
N GLY A 434 5.94 22.12 -13.29
CA GLY A 434 5.97 21.05 -14.27
C GLY A 434 4.91 19.96 -14.04
N GLY A 435 4.73 19.09 -15.03
CA GLY A 435 3.73 18.01 -15.01
C GLY A 435 2.52 18.29 -15.91
N THR A 436 1.52 17.40 -15.89
CA THR A 436 0.38 17.42 -16.82
C THR A 436 -0.94 17.02 -16.17
N TRP A 437 -2.05 17.48 -16.74
CA TRP A 437 -3.42 17.19 -16.31
C TRP A 437 -4.16 16.45 -17.41
N ARG A 438 -4.71 15.29 -17.08
CA ARG A 438 -5.43 14.43 -18.02
C ARG A 438 -6.87 14.26 -17.57
N ASN A 439 -7.80 14.20 -18.52
CA ASN A 439 -9.24 13.99 -18.28
C ASN A 439 -9.82 14.97 -17.24
N ILE A 440 -9.33 16.21 -17.14
CA ILE A 440 -9.94 17.21 -16.25
C ILE A 440 -11.20 17.75 -16.91
N HIS A 441 -12.31 17.83 -16.16
CA HIS A 441 -13.53 18.43 -16.69
C HIS A 441 -13.45 19.96 -16.61
N ARG A 442 -13.26 20.53 -15.42
CA ARG A 442 -13.13 21.98 -15.24
C ARG A 442 -12.12 22.33 -14.13
N LEU A 443 -11.39 23.42 -14.32
CA LEU A 443 -10.61 24.09 -13.28
C LEU A 443 -11.39 25.30 -12.75
N PHE A 444 -11.50 25.40 -11.44
CA PHE A 444 -11.93 26.58 -10.70
C PHE A 444 -10.75 27.11 -9.89
N TYR A 445 -10.36 28.36 -10.14
CA TYR A 445 -9.32 29.03 -9.38
C TYR A 445 -9.89 30.31 -8.77
N ASN A 446 -10.14 30.26 -7.46
CA ASN A 446 -10.68 31.36 -6.69
C ASN A 446 -9.58 32.38 -6.34
N ASN A 447 -9.95 33.66 -6.31
CA ASN A 447 -9.03 34.77 -6.04
C ASN A 447 -7.75 34.74 -6.90
N PHE A 448 -7.96 34.74 -8.21
CA PHE A 448 -6.93 34.73 -9.24
C PHE A 448 -5.93 35.89 -9.04
N PRO A 449 -4.61 35.68 -9.20
CA PRO A 449 -3.60 36.69 -8.90
C PRO A 449 -3.70 37.93 -9.80
N SER A 450 -3.43 39.11 -9.25
CA SER A 450 -3.41 40.36 -10.03
C SER A 450 -2.18 40.51 -10.94
N ILE A 451 -1.12 39.74 -10.71
CA ILE A 451 0.06 39.65 -11.56
C ILE A 451 0.19 38.22 -12.04
N LEU A 452 0.09 38.04 -13.36
CA LEU A 452 0.12 36.73 -14.01
C LEU A 452 1.53 36.42 -14.48
N THR A 453 2.00 35.22 -14.14
CA THR A 453 3.35 34.72 -14.37
C THR A 453 3.30 33.26 -14.80
N ASN A 454 4.42 32.77 -15.32
CA ASN A 454 4.57 31.37 -15.73
C ASN A 454 4.39 30.36 -14.59
N GLU A 455 4.42 30.80 -13.33
CA GLU A 455 4.21 29.92 -12.17
C GLU A 455 2.76 29.92 -11.68
N ASN A 456 1.99 31.00 -11.83
CA ASN A 456 0.66 31.12 -11.22
C ASN A 456 -0.51 31.14 -12.23
N ALA A 457 -0.23 31.25 -13.53
CA ALA A 457 -1.21 31.27 -14.59
C ALA A 457 -0.80 30.37 -15.76
N HIS A 458 -0.39 29.14 -15.45
CA HIS A 458 0.09 28.15 -16.40
C HIS A 458 -0.57 26.80 -16.12
N PHE A 459 -1.33 26.30 -17.10
CA PHE A 459 -2.24 25.18 -16.94
C PHE A 459 -1.97 24.10 -18.02
N PRO A 460 -1.54 22.88 -17.65
CA PRO A 460 -1.03 21.89 -18.61
C PRO A 460 -2.05 20.78 -18.99
N PHE A 461 -3.04 21.10 -19.81
CA PHE A 461 -4.06 20.13 -20.21
C PHE A 461 -3.55 19.14 -21.25
N GLU A 462 -3.77 17.84 -21.08
CA GLU A 462 -3.46 16.83 -22.08
C GLU A 462 -4.57 16.71 -23.11
N ASP A 463 -4.20 16.65 -24.38
CA ASP A 463 -5.09 16.35 -25.48
C ASP A 463 -5.05 14.85 -25.79
N ILE A 464 -6.11 14.13 -25.45
CA ILE A 464 -6.19 12.68 -25.57
C ILE A 464 -6.45 12.27 -27.02
N TYR A 465 -7.15 13.11 -27.81
CA TYR A 465 -7.51 12.77 -29.19
C TYR A 465 -6.43 13.16 -30.19
N GLN A 466 -5.82 14.33 -30.04
CA GLN A 466 -4.75 14.80 -30.93
C GLN A 466 -3.35 14.52 -30.40
N GLY A 467 -3.22 14.15 -29.11
CA GLY A 467 -1.94 13.88 -28.47
C GLY A 467 -1.19 15.16 -28.10
N GLY A 468 -0.30 15.05 -27.11
CA GLY A 468 0.48 16.19 -26.59
C GLY A 468 -0.23 16.98 -25.49
N VAL A 469 0.45 18.01 -24.99
CA VAL A 469 -0.03 18.86 -23.90
C VAL A 469 -0.39 20.24 -24.44
N ARG A 470 -1.65 20.64 -24.31
CA ARG A 470 -2.13 22.02 -24.52
C ARG A 470 -1.93 22.81 -23.25
N ARG A 471 -0.78 23.50 -23.18
CA ARG A 471 -0.49 24.42 -22.09
C ARG A 471 -1.16 25.76 -22.39
N LEU A 472 -2.05 26.19 -21.50
CA LEU A 472 -2.59 27.55 -21.48
C LEU A 472 -1.72 28.39 -20.53
N ARG A 473 -1.14 29.47 -21.05
CA ARG A 473 -0.37 30.43 -20.26
C ARG A 473 -0.92 31.83 -20.45
N LEU A 474 -1.08 32.55 -19.34
CA LEU A 474 -1.48 33.96 -19.32
C LEU A 474 -0.38 34.78 -18.64
N SER A 475 0.02 35.87 -19.27
CA SER A 475 1.02 36.82 -18.75
C SER A 475 0.46 38.24 -18.78
N GLY A 476 0.72 39.03 -17.75
CA GLY A 476 0.21 40.41 -17.65
C GLY A 476 -0.42 40.71 -16.30
N THR A 477 -1.42 41.59 -16.29
CA THR A 477 -2.15 42.00 -15.08
C THR A 477 -3.61 41.58 -15.15
N SER A 478 -4.19 41.22 -14.00
CA SER A 478 -5.61 40.91 -13.88
C SER A 478 -6.27 41.77 -12.79
N PRO A 479 -7.57 42.05 -12.89
CA PRO A 479 -8.36 42.67 -11.83
C PRO A 479 -8.60 41.73 -10.62
N GLY A 480 -8.15 40.48 -10.70
CA GLY A 480 -8.44 39.42 -9.72
C GLY A 480 -9.84 38.82 -9.89
N GLY A 481 -10.37 38.26 -8.80
CA GLY A 481 -11.67 37.55 -8.78
C GLY A 481 -11.53 36.06 -9.09
N ASP A 482 -12.57 35.43 -9.62
CA ASP A 482 -12.54 34.00 -9.94
C ASP A 482 -12.10 33.76 -11.37
N PHE A 483 -11.43 32.64 -11.61
CA PHE A 483 -11.00 32.19 -12.94
C PHE A 483 -11.49 30.76 -13.15
N GLN A 484 -12.25 30.54 -14.21
CA GLN A 484 -12.71 29.21 -14.60
C GLN A 484 -12.23 28.89 -16.01
N VAL A 485 -11.72 27.68 -16.19
CA VAL A 485 -11.39 27.16 -17.51
C VAL A 485 -11.91 25.74 -17.66
N ARG A 486 -12.61 25.51 -18.76
CA ARG A 486 -13.02 24.18 -19.21
C ARG A 486 -12.22 23.84 -20.46
N TYR A 487 -11.68 22.63 -20.52
CA TYR A 487 -11.00 22.12 -21.71
C TYR A 487 -11.90 21.08 -22.37
N ILE A 488 -12.27 21.32 -23.62
CA ILE A 488 -13.19 20.48 -24.37
C ILE A 488 -12.42 19.82 -25.48
N GLU A 489 -12.51 18.50 -25.54
CA GLU A 489 -11.78 17.68 -26.50
C GLU A 489 -12.77 16.97 -27.41
N ILE A 490 -12.78 17.35 -28.69
CA ILE A 490 -13.58 16.68 -29.70
C ILE A 490 -12.62 15.96 -30.67
N PRO A 491 -12.87 14.69 -31.01
CA PRO A 491 -12.05 13.97 -31.99
C PRO A 491 -11.95 14.71 -33.33
N GLY A 492 -10.77 14.66 -33.95
CA GLY A 492 -10.52 15.25 -35.26
C GLY A 492 -10.23 16.75 -35.21
N SER A 493 -10.19 17.36 -36.38
CA SER A 493 -9.90 18.78 -36.57
C SER A 493 -10.73 19.35 -37.70
N ASN A 494 -10.80 20.67 -37.78
CA ASN A 494 -11.43 21.38 -38.86
C ASN A 494 -10.37 21.77 -39.91
N TRP A 495 -10.45 21.16 -41.08
CA TRP A 495 -9.51 21.35 -42.20
C TRP A 495 -9.94 22.45 -43.17
N GLU A 496 -11.15 23.00 -43.00
CA GLU A 496 -11.70 24.09 -43.80
C GLU A 496 -12.62 24.95 -42.93
N PRO A 497 -12.07 25.70 -41.96
CA PRO A 497 -12.92 26.49 -41.05
C PRO A 497 -13.58 27.71 -41.72
N ASP A 498 -13.14 28.11 -42.92
CA ASP A 498 -13.76 29.12 -43.78
C ASP A 498 -14.00 30.49 -43.10
N PHE A 499 -12.97 30.99 -42.41
CA PHE A 499 -12.95 32.34 -41.86
C PHE A 499 -11.54 32.95 -41.86
N ASP A 500 -11.48 34.28 -41.80
CA ASP A 500 -10.24 35.04 -41.64
C ASP A 500 -10.08 35.50 -40.18
N ASP A 501 -8.83 35.55 -39.69
CA ASP A 501 -8.49 36.15 -38.40
C ASP A 501 -8.73 37.68 -38.43
N THR A 502 -8.60 38.35 -37.28
CA THR A 502 -8.88 39.80 -37.13
C THR A 502 -8.01 40.71 -38.01
N ASP A 503 -6.88 40.21 -38.51
CA ASP A 503 -5.97 40.91 -39.43
C ASP A 503 -6.24 40.59 -40.92
N GLY A 504 -7.29 39.80 -41.22
CA GLY A 504 -7.64 39.37 -42.58
C GLY A 504 -6.85 38.16 -43.09
N THR A 505 -6.07 37.50 -42.23
CA THR A 505 -5.34 36.27 -42.62
C THR A 505 -6.29 35.07 -42.63
N PRO A 506 -6.36 34.29 -43.72
CA PRO A 506 -7.25 33.13 -43.77
C PRO A 506 -6.80 32.05 -42.80
N ILE A 507 -7.76 31.43 -42.10
CA ILE A 507 -7.53 30.25 -41.28
C ILE A 507 -7.86 29.03 -42.13
N LEU A 508 -6.85 28.20 -42.36
CA LEU A 508 -6.96 26.98 -43.17
C LEU A 508 -7.07 25.73 -42.31
N TYR A 509 -6.84 25.85 -41.01
CA TYR A 509 -6.86 24.73 -40.09
C TYR A 509 -7.21 25.18 -38.67
N GLN A 510 -7.96 24.36 -37.94
CA GLN A 510 -8.28 24.57 -36.52
C GLN A 510 -8.42 23.24 -35.77
N LEU A 511 -7.87 23.15 -34.55
CA LEU A 511 -8.12 22.01 -33.67
C LEU A 511 -9.58 22.00 -33.17
N ASN A 512 -10.18 20.81 -33.04
CA ASN A 512 -11.49 20.67 -32.40
C ASN A 512 -11.39 20.58 -30.86
N SER A 513 -10.19 20.69 -30.29
CA SER A 513 -9.97 20.85 -28.87
C SER A 513 -9.86 22.33 -28.50
N TYR A 514 -10.61 22.82 -27.52
CA TYR A 514 -10.61 24.25 -27.19
C TYR A 514 -10.81 24.51 -25.69
N PHE A 515 -10.26 25.64 -25.25
CA PHE A 515 -10.46 26.20 -23.92
C PHE A 515 -11.68 27.10 -23.93
N GLU A 516 -12.52 27.00 -22.92
CA GLU A 516 -13.60 27.94 -22.63
C GLU A 516 -13.29 28.60 -21.30
N ILE A 517 -13.16 29.93 -21.31
CA ILE A 517 -12.79 30.72 -20.13
C ILE A 517 -14.00 31.54 -19.69
N GLU A 518 -14.35 31.44 -18.41
CA GLU A 518 -15.57 32.02 -17.84
C GLU A 518 -15.32 32.56 -16.42
N GLY A 519 -16.31 33.30 -15.90
CA GLY A 519 -16.36 33.69 -14.49
C GLY A 519 -15.41 34.83 -14.11
N LEU A 520 -14.85 35.53 -15.10
CA LEU A 520 -13.87 36.60 -14.89
C LEU A 520 -14.52 37.89 -14.39
N SER A 521 -13.77 38.63 -13.58
CA SER A 521 -14.13 40.00 -13.19
C SER A 521 -13.90 40.98 -14.34
N ALA A 522 -14.70 42.05 -14.40
CA ALA A 522 -14.53 43.07 -15.43
C ALA A 522 -13.17 43.77 -15.31
N GLY A 523 -12.44 43.90 -16.41
CA GLY A 523 -11.14 44.55 -16.51
C GLY A 523 -10.63 44.68 -17.93
N SER A 524 -10.11 45.85 -18.28
CA SER A 524 -9.51 46.13 -19.59
C SER A 524 -7.99 46.04 -19.60
N ASP A 525 -7.40 45.39 -18.59
CA ASP A 525 -5.97 45.25 -18.45
C ASP A 525 -5.37 44.42 -19.61
N PRO A 526 -4.21 44.82 -20.16
CA PRO A 526 -3.58 44.08 -21.24
C PRO A 526 -2.99 42.76 -20.73
N ILE A 527 -3.23 41.70 -21.50
CA ILE A 527 -2.73 40.35 -21.24
C ILE A 527 -2.19 39.72 -22.52
N GLU A 528 -1.19 38.87 -22.38
CA GLU A 528 -0.70 37.98 -23.43
C GLU A 528 -1.17 36.57 -23.12
N MET A 529 -1.87 35.95 -24.07
CA MET A 529 -2.23 34.53 -24.03
C MET A 529 -1.29 33.73 -24.92
N GLU A 530 -0.85 32.60 -24.41
CA GLU A 530 -0.03 31.64 -25.15
C GLU A 530 -0.63 30.24 -25.02
N LEU A 531 -0.73 29.54 -26.14
CA LEU A 531 -1.22 28.16 -26.23
C LEU A 531 -0.15 27.26 -26.86
N ALA A 532 0.23 26.19 -26.16
CA ALA A 532 1.19 25.23 -26.70
C ALA A 532 0.51 24.23 -27.65
N ALA A 533 1.11 24.08 -28.84
CA ALA A 533 0.72 23.15 -29.89
C ALA A 533 1.61 21.90 -29.90
N GLU A 534 1.96 21.38 -28.73
CA GLU A 534 2.88 20.24 -28.61
C GLU A 534 2.43 19.04 -29.45
N ASN A 535 3.37 18.38 -30.13
CA ASN A 535 3.13 17.25 -31.04
C ASN A 535 2.31 17.57 -32.32
N LEU A 536 1.97 18.83 -32.59
CA LEU A 536 1.50 19.20 -33.92
C LEU A 536 2.68 19.28 -34.91
N ILE A 537 2.41 19.06 -36.20
CA ILE A 537 3.38 19.28 -37.27
C ILE A 537 3.00 20.60 -37.95
N VAL A 538 3.93 21.54 -37.92
CA VAL A 538 3.80 22.89 -38.49
C VAL A 538 5.00 23.13 -39.40
N ASP A 539 4.82 23.83 -40.52
CA ASP A 539 5.95 24.22 -41.38
C ASP A 539 6.84 25.24 -40.65
N ALA A 540 6.22 26.25 -40.04
CA ALA A 540 6.85 27.22 -39.17
C ALA A 540 6.00 27.46 -37.92
N VAL A 541 6.66 27.75 -36.79
CA VAL A 541 5.93 28.09 -35.56
C VAL A 541 5.07 29.34 -35.71
N ASP A 542 5.49 30.27 -36.58
CA ASP A 542 4.74 31.47 -36.92
C ASP A 542 3.44 31.19 -37.66
N ASP A 543 3.25 29.97 -38.19
CA ASP A 543 1.99 29.58 -38.84
C ASP A 543 0.84 29.45 -37.85
N LEU A 544 1.17 29.24 -36.57
CA LEU A 544 0.22 29.03 -35.49
C LEU A 544 -0.45 30.31 -35.05
N ARG A 545 -1.75 30.23 -34.85
CA ARG A 545 -2.61 31.32 -34.37
C ARG A 545 -3.47 30.83 -33.21
N ILE A 546 -3.82 31.73 -32.31
CA ILE A 546 -4.89 31.51 -31.33
C ILE A 546 -6.18 32.06 -31.95
N VAL A 547 -7.18 31.20 -32.13
CA VAL A 547 -8.49 31.53 -32.73
C VAL A 547 -9.62 31.01 -31.84
N SER A 548 -10.85 31.45 -32.09
CA SER A 548 -12.04 30.93 -31.41
C SER A 548 -12.71 29.85 -32.25
N ASN A 549 -13.55 29.01 -31.63
CA ASN A 549 -14.18 27.88 -32.32
C ASN A 549 -15.05 28.37 -33.52
N GLY A 550 -14.58 28.15 -34.75
CA GLY A 550 -15.25 28.55 -35.99
C GLY A 550 -15.30 30.06 -36.29
N ILE A 551 -14.64 30.93 -35.51
CA ILE A 551 -14.64 32.39 -35.69
C ILE A 551 -13.29 33.00 -35.28
N PRO A 552 -12.93 34.22 -35.74
CA PRO A 552 -11.74 34.90 -35.24
C PRO A 552 -11.80 35.15 -33.73
N ALA A 553 -10.68 34.95 -33.04
CA ALA A 553 -10.55 35.34 -31.62
C ALA A 553 -10.43 36.86 -31.48
N PRO A 554 -10.88 37.46 -30.35
CA PRO A 554 -10.68 38.89 -30.08
C PRO A 554 -9.20 39.26 -29.94
N GLY A 555 -8.86 40.56 -29.89
CA GLY A 555 -7.47 41.01 -29.79
C GLY A 555 -6.62 40.85 -31.05
N LEU A 556 -5.29 40.88 -30.86
CA LEU A 556 -4.29 40.96 -31.93
C LEU A 556 -3.33 39.76 -31.91
N HIS A 557 -3.14 39.13 -33.06
CA HIS A 557 -2.17 38.04 -33.25
C HIS A 557 -0.72 38.49 -32.97
N LEU A 558 0.07 37.59 -32.38
CA LEU A 558 1.51 37.71 -32.24
C LEU A 558 2.21 36.51 -32.90
N PRO A 559 3.39 36.68 -33.51
CA PRO A 559 4.14 35.58 -34.11
C PRO A 559 4.37 34.43 -33.13
N GLY A 560 4.39 33.19 -33.59
CA GLY A 560 4.65 32.03 -32.73
C GLY A 560 6.09 31.99 -32.21
N VAL A 561 6.36 31.20 -31.17
CA VAL A 561 7.73 31.00 -30.64
C VAL A 561 7.96 29.57 -30.20
N ASP A 562 9.24 29.21 -30.11
CA ASP A 562 9.72 27.88 -29.68
C ASP A 562 9.35 26.77 -30.67
N ALA A 563 10.36 26.28 -31.41
CA ALA A 563 10.16 25.22 -32.39
C ALA A 563 9.90 23.85 -31.76
N ASP A 564 10.18 23.67 -30.46
CA ASP A 564 9.97 22.41 -29.75
C ASP A 564 8.57 22.38 -29.11
N THR A 565 8.21 23.43 -28.36
CA THR A 565 6.90 23.50 -27.66
C THR A 565 5.77 24.03 -28.54
N LEU A 566 6.10 24.77 -29.60
CA LEU A 566 5.18 25.34 -30.58
C LEU A 566 4.12 26.27 -29.95
N TRP A 567 4.56 27.43 -29.43
CA TRP A 567 3.64 28.39 -28.80
C TRP A 567 2.96 29.31 -29.82
N ALA A 568 1.64 29.20 -29.92
CA ALA A 568 0.79 30.23 -30.53
C ALA A 568 0.56 31.37 -29.54
N ARG A 569 0.49 32.63 -29.99
CA ARG A 569 0.43 33.79 -29.10
C ARG A 569 -0.56 34.86 -29.56
N ARG A 570 -1.14 35.60 -28.59
CA ARG A 570 -2.12 36.67 -28.86
C ARG A 570 -2.14 37.70 -27.73
N ASN A 571 -2.22 38.98 -28.11
CA ASN A 571 -2.49 40.08 -27.18
C ASN A 571 -4.00 40.34 -27.08
N LEU A 572 -4.50 40.40 -25.85
CA LEU A 572 -5.91 40.57 -25.52
C LEU A 572 -6.03 41.59 -24.38
N THR A 573 -7.25 42.06 -24.15
CA THR A 573 -7.66 42.65 -22.86
C THR A 573 -8.29 41.56 -21.98
N TYR A 574 -8.23 41.71 -20.66
CA TYR A 574 -8.75 40.70 -19.74
C TYR A 574 -10.24 40.38 -19.96
N ASP A 575 -11.07 41.38 -20.25
CA ASP A 575 -12.49 41.24 -20.60
C ASP A 575 -12.73 40.39 -21.85
N GLU A 576 -11.81 40.42 -22.82
CA GLU A 576 -11.90 39.64 -24.06
C GLU A 576 -11.68 38.14 -23.84
N LEU A 577 -11.25 37.69 -22.66
CA LEU A 577 -11.22 36.26 -22.32
C LEU A 577 -12.58 35.69 -21.96
N ASN A 578 -13.47 36.53 -21.42
CA ASN A 578 -14.65 36.05 -20.72
C ASN A 578 -15.74 35.56 -21.69
N ASN A 579 -16.26 34.35 -21.45
CA ASN A 579 -17.24 33.67 -22.29
C ASN A 579 -16.75 33.51 -23.75
N GLN A 580 -15.44 33.34 -23.93
CA GLN A 580 -14.83 33.08 -25.22
C GLN A 580 -14.22 31.69 -25.25
N THR A 581 -14.10 31.18 -26.47
CA THR A 581 -13.36 29.94 -26.73
C THR A 581 -12.03 30.25 -27.38
N PHE A 582 -11.00 29.47 -27.04
CA PHE A 582 -9.67 29.62 -27.60
C PHE A 582 -9.10 28.26 -28.00
N THR A 583 -8.56 28.19 -29.20
CA THR A 583 -7.92 27.00 -29.74
C THR A 583 -6.78 27.40 -30.67
N ILE A 584 -6.03 26.40 -31.10
CA ILE A 584 -4.96 26.56 -32.08
C ILE A 584 -5.57 26.49 -33.48
N GLY A 585 -5.32 27.54 -34.25
CA GLY A 585 -5.54 27.59 -35.68
C GLY A 585 -4.21 27.74 -36.43
N SER A 586 -4.29 27.67 -37.75
CA SER A 586 -3.15 27.95 -38.62
C SER A 586 -3.63 28.54 -39.93
N TYR A 587 -2.82 29.45 -40.49
CA TYR A 587 -3.08 30.02 -41.82
C TYR A 587 -2.47 29.19 -42.96
N ARG A 588 -1.82 28.08 -42.63
CA ARG A 588 -1.47 26.99 -43.55
C ARG A 588 -2.18 25.72 -43.12
N TYR A 589 -2.41 24.81 -44.06
CA TYR A 589 -2.85 23.47 -43.71
C TYR A 589 -1.82 22.85 -42.74
N LEU A 590 -2.21 22.66 -41.49
CA LEU A 590 -1.40 21.84 -40.59
C LEU A 590 -1.56 20.40 -41.05
N SER A 591 -0.45 19.72 -41.33
CA SER A 591 -0.46 18.26 -41.37
C SER A 591 -0.61 17.77 -39.93
N ILE A 592 -1.81 17.80 -39.34
CA ILE A 592 -2.06 16.99 -38.14
C ILE A 592 -2.32 15.55 -38.55
N LEU A 593 -1.30 14.91 -39.09
CA LEU A 593 -1.15 13.49 -38.90
C LEU A 593 0.36 13.23 -38.91
N PRO A 594 0.99 13.03 -37.73
CA PRO A 594 1.90 11.89 -37.68
C PRO A 594 1.18 10.75 -38.38
N ILE A 595 1.76 10.17 -39.44
CA ILE A 595 1.15 9.03 -40.11
C ILE A 595 0.61 8.09 -39.04
N ASN A 596 -0.72 8.03 -38.92
CA ASN A 596 -1.34 7.26 -37.88
C ASN A 596 -1.54 5.86 -38.44
N PHE A 597 -0.68 4.96 -37.99
CA PHE A 597 -0.77 3.55 -38.32
C PHE A 597 -2.00 2.95 -37.65
N ILE A 598 -3.14 2.95 -38.36
CA ILE A 598 -4.41 2.37 -37.89
C ILE A 598 -4.27 0.87 -37.69
N ASN A 599 -3.59 0.20 -38.62
CA ASN A 599 -3.44 -1.24 -38.60
C ASN A 599 -2.07 -1.63 -39.12
N HIS A 600 -1.46 -2.64 -38.52
CA HIS A 600 -0.18 -3.17 -38.95
C HIS A 600 -0.13 -4.63 -38.56
N LYS A 601 0.37 -5.47 -39.47
CA LYS A 601 0.39 -6.90 -39.29
C LYS A 601 1.56 -7.50 -40.06
N ALA A 602 2.24 -8.47 -39.44
CA ALA A 602 3.21 -9.31 -40.13
C ALA A 602 2.73 -10.76 -40.04
N ILE A 603 2.60 -11.44 -41.17
CA ILE A 603 2.19 -12.85 -41.25
C ILE A 603 3.25 -13.64 -42.01
N TRP A 604 3.82 -14.65 -41.39
CA TRP A 604 4.63 -15.65 -42.08
C TRP A 604 3.74 -16.68 -42.77
N LYS A 605 4.01 -16.98 -44.04
CA LYS A 605 3.34 -18.05 -44.79
C LYS A 605 4.28 -18.59 -45.86
N SER A 606 4.48 -19.91 -45.89
CA SER A 606 5.21 -20.62 -46.95
C SER A 606 6.60 -20.05 -47.31
N GLY A 607 7.39 -19.61 -46.30
CA GLY A 607 8.76 -19.10 -46.54
C GLY A 607 8.85 -17.59 -46.81
N GLU A 608 7.73 -16.87 -46.67
CA GLU A 608 7.68 -15.43 -46.84
C GLU A 608 7.01 -14.77 -45.63
N VAL A 609 7.41 -13.54 -45.33
CA VAL A 609 6.72 -12.65 -44.40
C VAL A 609 5.97 -11.60 -45.20
N ASN A 610 4.65 -11.58 -45.03
CA ASN A 610 3.78 -10.52 -45.54
C ASN A 610 3.55 -9.50 -44.43
N ILE A 611 4.10 -8.30 -44.61
CA ILE A 611 3.92 -7.16 -43.72
C ILE A 611 2.94 -6.21 -44.39
N SER A 612 1.81 -5.93 -43.76
CA SER A 612 0.83 -4.96 -44.23
C SER A 612 0.59 -3.88 -43.18
N TRP A 613 0.40 -2.65 -43.63
CA TRP A 613 0.01 -1.55 -42.76
C TRP A 613 -0.98 -0.63 -43.46
N LYS A 614 -1.85 -0.02 -42.64
CA LYS A 614 -2.84 0.95 -43.06
C LYS A 614 -2.61 2.27 -42.33
N ILE A 615 -2.66 3.36 -43.09
CA ILE A 615 -2.55 4.73 -42.58
C ILE A 615 -3.92 5.42 -42.62
N ALA A 616 -4.15 6.36 -41.69
CA ALA A 616 -5.44 7.03 -41.54
C ALA A 616 -5.78 8.00 -42.67
N ALA A 617 -4.78 8.74 -43.17
CA ALA A 617 -4.85 9.58 -44.35
C ALA A 617 -3.44 9.67 -44.97
N SER A 618 -3.34 9.92 -46.27
CA SER A 618 -2.05 9.94 -47.01
C SER A 618 -1.87 11.22 -47.83
N GLU A 619 -1.77 12.36 -47.15
CA GLU A 619 -1.39 13.61 -47.84
C GLU A 619 0.14 13.80 -47.88
N GLU A 620 0.90 13.11 -47.01
CA GLU A 620 2.37 13.25 -46.96
C GLU A 620 3.14 12.27 -47.86
N GLN A 621 4.11 12.84 -48.61
CA GLN A 621 5.12 12.10 -49.35
C GLN A 621 6.35 11.83 -48.47
N GLY A 622 6.90 10.62 -48.56
CA GLY A 622 8.03 10.21 -47.75
C GLY A 622 8.47 8.77 -48.03
N VAL A 623 9.15 8.17 -47.05
CA VAL A 623 9.70 6.82 -47.13
C VAL A 623 9.29 6.03 -45.89
N PHE A 624 8.65 4.88 -46.10
CA PHE A 624 8.46 3.85 -45.09
C PHE A 624 9.73 3.00 -44.98
N GLU A 625 10.30 2.92 -43.80
CA GLU A 625 11.37 2.03 -43.41
C GLU A 625 10.83 0.96 -42.48
N ILE A 626 10.87 -0.29 -42.93
CA ILE A 626 10.45 -1.45 -42.13
C ILE A 626 11.64 -1.92 -41.33
N GLU A 627 11.50 -1.99 -40.02
CA GLU A 627 12.57 -2.43 -39.12
C GLU A 627 12.16 -3.68 -38.36
N LYS A 628 13.16 -4.51 -38.04
CA LYS A 628 12.99 -5.81 -37.39
C LYS A 628 13.92 -5.98 -36.19
N ALA A 629 13.41 -6.58 -35.13
CA ALA A 629 14.18 -7.03 -33.98
C ALA A 629 13.88 -8.51 -33.66
N ILE A 630 14.85 -9.20 -33.05
CA ILE A 630 14.76 -10.62 -32.67
C ILE A 630 14.97 -10.73 -31.16
N ASP A 631 14.02 -11.34 -30.46
CA ASP A 631 13.94 -11.60 -29.01
C ASP A 631 13.94 -10.38 -28.07
N GLN A 632 14.56 -9.27 -28.44
CA GLN A 632 14.64 -8.03 -27.66
C GLN A 632 14.23 -6.82 -28.51
N VAL A 633 13.38 -5.93 -27.97
CA VAL A 633 12.84 -4.76 -28.69
C VAL A 633 13.78 -3.55 -28.73
N GLU A 634 14.98 -3.66 -28.17
CA GLU A 634 15.93 -2.54 -28.10
C GLU A 634 16.81 -2.41 -29.35
N HIS A 635 16.89 -3.46 -30.19
CA HIS A 635 17.81 -3.54 -31.32
C HIS A 635 17.09 -3.77 -32.66
N PHE A 636 16.46 -2.72 -33.18
CA PHE A 636 15.82 -2.73 -34.51
C PHE A 636 16.85 -2.54 -35.63
N LYS A 637 16.74 -3.34 -36.68
CA LYS A 637 17.52 -3.22 -37.93
C LYS A 637 16.60 -3.01 -39.11
N SER A 638 16.99 -2.10 -40.01
CA SER A 638 16.30 -1.86 -41.26
C SER A 638 16.26 -3.11 -42.14
N VAL A 639 15.07 -3.43 -42.65
CA VAL A 639 14.80 -4.56 -43.56
C VAL A 639 14.54 -4.05 -44.98
N ALA A 640 13.76 -2.98 -45.11
CA ALA A 640 13.39 -2.41 -46.40
C ALA A 640 13.03 -0.93 -46.27
N LYS A 641 13.19 -0.21 -47.38
CA LYS A 641 12.73 1.18 -47.56
C LYS A 641 11.83 1.24 -48.78
N LEU A 642 10.66 1.83 -48.64
CA LEU A 642 9.61 1.92 -49.64
C LEU A 642 9.12 3.37 -49.70
N PRO A 643 9.04 4.00 -50.88
CA PRO A 643 8.42 5.33 -50.98
C PRO A 643 6.94 5.22 -50.60
N SER A 644 6.37 6.29 -50.01
CA SER A 644 4.93 6.42 -49.94
C SER A 644 4.38 6.78 -51.32
N GLU A 645 3.22 6.23 -51.66
CA GLU A 645 2.50 6.51 -52.90
C GLU A 645 1.25 7.33 -52.57
N LYS A 646 0.97 8.31 -53.42
CA LYS A 646 -0.19 9.19 -53.26
C LYS A 646 -1.49 8.37 -53.36
N ASP A 647 -2.46 8.68 -52.50
CA ASP A 647 -3.79 8.05 -52.45
C ASP A 647 -3.80 6.54 -52.12
N ILE A 648 -2.67 5.98 -51.68
CA ILE A 648 -2.58 4.59 -51.21
C ILE A 648 -2.57 4.57 -49.69
N LEU A 649 -3.67 4.11 -49.10
CA LEU A 649 -3.82 4.01 -47.64
C LEU A 649 -3.36 2.66 -47.07
N VAL A 650 -3.25 1.64 -47.91
CA VAL A 650 -2.89 0.27 -47.51
C VAL A 650 -1.65 -0.15 -48.26
N HIS A 651 -0.59 -0.39 -47.52
CA HIS A 651 0.68 -0.83 -48.06
C HIS A 651 0.94 -2.28 -47.68
N HIS A 652 1.71 -2.96 -48.52
CA HIS A 652 2.13 -4.33 -48.31
C HIS A 652 3.59 -4.49 -48.72
N PHE A 653 4.32 -5.32 -48.00
CA PHE A 653 5.68 -5.70 -48.29
C PHE A 653 5.83 -7.20 -48.10
N LEU A 654 6.29 -7.86 -49.15
CA LEU A 654 6.60 -9.29 -49.14
C LEU A 654 8.11 -9.46 -49.06
N TYR A 655 8.54 -10.24 -48.08
CA TYR A 655 9.95 -10.49 -47.81
C TYR A 655 10.19 -12.00 -47.67
N SER A 656 10.93 -12.57 -48.62
CA SER A 656 11.36 -13.97 -48.54
C SER A 656 12.36 -14.13 -47.40
N TRP A 657 12.09 -15.08 -46.51
CA TRP A 657 12.91 -15.31 -45.33
C TRP A 657 12.89 -16.77 -44.93
N GLU A 658 14.07 -17.30 -44.58
CA GLU A 658 14.15 -18.59 -43.90
C GLU A 658 13.29 -18.56 -42.62
N LYS A 659 12.69 -19.71 -42.27
CA LYS A 659 11.77 -19.81 -41.12
C LYS A 659 12.41 -19.15 -39.88
N PRO A 660 11.85 -18.02 -39.40
CA PRO A 660 12.45 -17.31 -38.30
C PRO A 660 12.43 -18.12 -37.00
N LYS A 661 13.50 -17.98 -36.20
CA LYS A 661 13.62 -18.55 -34.85
C LYS A 661 13.50 -17.41 -33.82
N GLY A 662 12.80 -17.66 -32.71
CA GLY A 662 12.62 -16.69 -31.64
C GLY A 662 11.41 -15.76 -31.83
N ARG A 663 11.24 -14.80 -30.92
CA ARG A 663 10.17 -13.81 -30.98
C ARG A 663 10.58 -12.68 -31.92
N ILE A 664 9.92 -12.59 -33.06
CA ILE A 664 10.23 -11.56 -34.05
C ILE A 664 9.28 -10.38 -33.89
N PHE A 665 9.86 -9.19 -33.79
CA PHE A 665 9.14 -7.93 -33.71
C PHE A 665 9.45 -7.07 -34.92
N PHE A 666 8.46 -6.31 -35.36
CA PHE A 666 8.54 -5.34 -36.43
C PHE A 666 8.04 -3.98 -35.93
N ARG A 667 8.59 -2.92 -36.50
CA ARG A 667 8.00 -1.58 -36.46
C ARG A 667 8.22 -0.92 -37.81
N ILE A 668 7.38 0.06 -38.12
CA ILE A 668 7.46 0.81 -39.36
C ILE A 668 7.80 2.24 -38.98
N LYS A 669 8.82 2.80 -39.63
CA LYS A 669 9.22 4.19 -39.52
C LYS A 669 8.81 4.90 -40.79
N PHE A 670 8.03 5.96 -40.73
CA PHE A 670 7.81 6.85 -41.85
C PHE A 670 8.76 8.05 -41.72
N THR A 671 9.42 8.45 -42.81
CA THR A 671 10.25 9.65 -42.88
C THR A 671 9.76 10.55 -44.02
N ASN A 672 9.35 11.79 -43.73
CA ASN A 672 8.85 12.72 -44.74
C ASN A 672 10.00 13.31 -45.60
N LEU A 673 9.66 14.13 -46.60
CA LEU A 673 10.66 14.79 -47.48
C LEU A 673 11.60 15.76 -46.73
N GLU A 674 11.21 16.25 -45.55
CA GLU A 674 12.02 17.13 -44.69
C GLU A 674 12.91 16.34 -43.72
N GLY A 675 12.81 15.01 -43.68
CA GLY A 675 13.60 14.15 -42.79
C GLY A 675 12.97 13.88 -41.42
N LYS A 676 11.77 14.39 -41.13
CA LYS A 676 11.04 14.13 -39.88
C LYS A 676 10.49 12.70 -39.88
N SER A 677 10.62 12.00 -38.74
CA SER A 677 10.29 10.57 -38.63
C SER A 677 9.20 10.26 -37.62
N VAL A 678 8.28 9.35 -37.95
CA VAL A 678 7.21 8.83 -37.08
C VAL A 678 7.26 7.30 -37.06
N TYR A 679 7.01 6.67 -35.92
CA TYR A 679 7.02 5.20 -35.79
C TYR A 679 5.63 4.63 -35.55
N SER A 680 5.37 3.43 -36.08
CA SER A 680 4.25 2.59 -35.66
C SER A 680 4.50 2.05 -34.25
N ARG A 681 3.44 1.51 -33.63
CA ARG A 681 3.62 0.59 -32.50
C ARG A 681 4.46 -0.61 -32.95
N VAL A 682 5.14 -1.26 -32.00
CA VAL A 682 5.85 -2.51 -32.25
C VAL A 682 4.83 -3.65 -32.34
N PHE A 683 4.94 -4.48 -33.37
CA PHE A 683 4.06 -5.62 -33.59
C PHE A 683 4.82 -6.90 -33.87
N ARG A 684 4.21 -8.03 -33.56
CA ARG A 684 4.85 -9.35 -33.62
C ARG A 684 4.57 -10.03 -34.97
N LEU A 685 5.51 -10.87 -35.40
CA LEU A 685 5.28 -11.82 -36.50
C LEU A 685 4.27 -12.89 -36.09
N GLU A 686 3.14 -12.94 -36.80
CA GLU A 686 2.13 -13.98 -36.74
C GLU A 686 2.33 -15.01 -37.87
N GLY A 687 1.49 -16.05 -37.94
CA GLY A 687 1.49 -16.99 -39.06
C GLY A 687 2.63 -18.00 -39.05
N LEU A 688 3.63 -17.84 -38.18
CA LEU A 688 4.45 -18.95 -37.73
C LEU A 688 3.52 -19.95 -37.07
N ASN A 689 3.07 -20.95 -37.84
CA ASN A 689 2.48 -22.17 -37.33
C ASN A 689 3.58 -22.95 -36.61
N GLU A 690 4.04 -22.40 -35.52
CA GLU A 690 4.23 -23.21 -34.34
C GLU A 690 2.88 -23.12 -33.65
N PHE A 691 2.10 -24.20 -33.75
CA PHE A 691 1.30 -24.61 -32.61
C PHE A 691 2.25 -24.55 -31.41
N SER A 692 2.28 -23.40 -30.74
CA SER A 692 2.55 -23.36 -29.32
C SER A 692 1.21 -23.77 -28.75
N PRO A 693 0.98 -25.06 -28.45
CA PRO A 693 -0.24 -25.42 -27.75
C PRO A 693 -0.29 -24.49 -26.54
N LYS A 694 -1.39 -23.73 -26.39
CA LYS A 694 -1.64 -23.08 -25.11
C LYS A 694 -1.47 -24.17 -24.06
N ALA A 695 -0.78 -23.85 -22.97
CA ALA A 695 -0.65 -24.76 -21.87
C ALA A 695 -2.05 -25.32 -21.56
N SER A 696 -2.18 -26.64 -21.50
CA SER A 696 -3.48 -27.28 -21.31
C SER A 696 -3.31 -28.53 -20.49
N ILE A 697 -4.29 -28.78 -19.63
CA ILE A 697 -4.33 -29.95 -18.76
C ILE A 697 -5.66 -30.69 -19.00
N TYR A 698 -5.59 -32.00 -19.24
CA TYR A 698 -6.76 -32.83 -19.46
C TYR A 698 -6.67 -34.19 -18.73
N PRO A 699 -7.83 -34.76 -18.33
CA PRO A 699 -9.15 -34.13 -18.34
C PRO A 699 -9.29 -33.07 -17.24
N ASN A 700 -10.03 -32.00 -17.55
CA ASN A 700 -10.43 -30.97 -16.60
C ASN A 700 -11.93 -30.62 -16.83
N PRO A 701 -12.85 -30.96 -15.91
CA PRO A 701 -12.62 -31.55 -14.59
C PRO A 701 -11.99 -32.96 -14.63
N VAL A 702 -11.25 -33.32 -13.59
CA VAL A 702 -10.55 -34.61 -13.46
C VAL A 702 -11.56 -35.75 -13.38
N LYS A 703 -11.63 -36.56 -14.43
CA LYS A 703 -12.53 -37.73 -14.56
C LYS A 703 -11.79 -39.06 -14.62
N THR A 704 -10.48 -39.03 -14.86
CA THR A 704 -9.63 -40.21 -15.03
C THR A 704 -8.49 -40.17 -14.02
N GLU A 705 -7.90 -41.34 -13.77
CA GLU A 705 -6.71 -41.49 -12.92
C GLU A 705 -5.51 -40.73 -13.50
N GLN A 706 -5.31 -40.75 -14.82
CA GLN A 706 -4.16 -40.08 -15.45
C GLN A 706 -4.50 -38.65 -15.90
N LEU A 707 -3.60 -37.71 -15.59
CA LEU A 707 -3.60 -36.33 -16.07
C LEU A 707 -2.54 -36.14 -17.14
N HIS A 708 -2.86 -35.32 -18.13
CA HIS A 708 -1.95 -34.96 -19.20
C HIS A 708 -1.83 -33.46 -19.30
N LEU A 709 -0.63 -32.96 -19.05
CA LEU A 709 -0.21 -31.58 -19.20
C LEU A 709 0.55 -31.42 -20.52
N THR A 710 0.01 -30.60 -21.42
CA THR A 710 0.71 -30.17 -22.62
C THR A 710 1.22 -28.76 -22.38
N LEU A 711 2.55 -28.58 -22.47
CA LEU A 711 3.16 -27.26 -22.40
C LEU A 711 3.48 -26.72 -23.79
N PRO A 712 3.50 -25.40 -23.97
CA PRO A 712 3.97 -24.76 -25.19
C PRO A 712 5.42 -25.15 -25.50
N ASN A 713 5.77 -25.24 -26.79
CA ASN A 713 7.11 -25.65 -27.23
C ASN A 713 8.26 -24.70 -26.83
N TYR A 714 7.94 -23.54 -26.23
CA TYR A 714 8.94 -22.64 -25.64
C TYR A 714 9.35 -23.04 -24.22
N PHE A 715 8.66 -23.99 -23.58
CA PHE A 715 9.15 -24.66 -22.38
C PHE A 715 10.20 -25.69 -22.75
N ASP A 716 11.28 -25.74 -22.00
CA ASP A 716 12.22 -26.87 -22.03
C ASP A 716 11.71 -27.98 -21.10
N PRO A 717 11.26 -29.14 -21.62
CA PRO A 717 10.73 -30.23 -20.80
C PRO A 717 11.70 -30.73 -19.73
N ALA A 718 13.01 -30.69 -20.01
CA ALA A 718 14.03 -31.23 -19.11
C ALA A 718 14.29 -30.34 -17.88
N SER A 719 14.01 -29.03 -17.98
CA SER A 719 14.13 -28.08 -16.87
C SER A 719 12.78 -27.64 -16.28
N SER A 720 11.67 -28.12 -16.85
CA SER A 720 10.32 -27.73 -16.43
C SER A 720 9.91 -28.40 -15.12
N THR A 721 9.63 -27.57 -14.12
CA THR A 721 9.09 -27.98 -12.82
C THR A 721 7.60 -27.68 -12.75
N ILE A 722 6.82 -28.66 -12.32
CA ILE A 722 5.37 -28.57 -12.12
C ILE A 722 5.07 -28.51 -10.63
N GLN A 723 4.37 -27.46 -10.20
CA GLN A 723 3.93 -27.23 -8.83
C GLN A 723 2.41 -27.21 -8.78
N ILE A 724 1.81 -27.89 -7.82
CA ILE A 724 0.36 -28.02 -7.66
C ILE A 724 -0.04 -27.32 -6.37
N TYR A 725 -0.91 -26.32 -6.47
CA TYR A 725 -1.45 -25.59 -5.33
C TYR A 725 -2.94 -25.88 -5.16
N ASP A 726 -3.42 -25.96 -3.92
CA ASP A 726 -4.85 -25.97 -3.64
C ASP A 726 -5.48 -24.55 -3.78
N SER A 727 -6.79 -24.43 -3.57
CA SER A 727 -7.50 -23.15 -3.65
C SER A 727 -7.08 -22.13 -2.58
N ASN A 728 -6.36 -22.55 -1.54
CA ASN A 728 -5.83 -21.70 -0.49
C ASN A 728 -4.38 -21.29 -0.73
N GLY A 729 -3.77 -21.73 -1.85
CA GLY A 729 -2.39 -21.45 -2.20
C GLY A 729 -1.36 -22.35 -1.50
N ILE A 730 -1.78 -23.46 -0.90
CA ILE A 730 -0.86 -24.43 -0.27
C ILE A 730 -0.28 -25.35 -1.36
N LEU A 731 1.05 -25.49 -1.38
CA LEU A 731 1.73 -26.42 -2.28
C LEU A 731 1.45 -27.88 -1.87
N ILE A 732 0.74 -28.61 -2.73
CA ILE A 732 0.35 -30.01 -2.55
C ILE A 732 1.42 -30.95 -3.12
N ASN A 733 2.02 -30.61 -4.26
CA ASN A 733 3.04 -31.45 -4.89
C ASN A 733 3.99 -30.62 -5.78
N ILE A 734 5.19 -31.15 -6.00
CA ILE A 734 6.20 -30.62 -6.92
C ILE A 734 6.90 -31.80 -7.64
N CYS A 735 6.96 -31.76 -8.96
CA CYS A 735 7.60 -32.81 -9.77
C CYS A 735 8.10 -32.26 -11.12
N GLY A 736 8.91 -33.03 -11.84
CA GLY A 736 9.31 -32.68 -13.21
C GLY A 736 8.18 -32.86 -14.22
N TYR A 737 8.25 -32.19 -15.36
CA TYR A 737 7.24 -32.29 -16.42
C TYR A 737 7.00 -33.73 -16.92
N GLU A 738 8.06 -34.50 -17.15
CA GLU A 738 7.94 -35.91 -17.57
C GLU A 738 7.32 -36.78 -16.46
N ASP A 739 7.71 -36.57 -15.21
CA ASP A 739 7.14 -37.28 -14.06
C ASP A 739 5.65 -36.95 -13.87
N PHE A 740 5.25 -35.70 -14.09
CA PHE A 740 3.84 -35.31 -14.03
C PHE A 740 3.01 -36.11 -15.04
N ASN A 741 3.43 -36.15 -16.31
CA ASN A 741 2.65 -36.80 -17.37
C ASN A 741 2.64 -38.34 -17.30
N ASN A 742 3.72 -38.93 -16.77
CA ASN A 742 3.86 -40.38 -16.70
C ASN A 742 3.35 -40.97 -15.39
N ASN A 743 3.50 -40.26 -14.27
CA ASN A 743 3.33 -40.84 -12.94
C ASN A 743 2.30 -40.12 -12.05
N PHE A 744 1.88 -38.89 -12.37
CA PHE A 744 0.95 -38.16 -11.50
C PHE A 744 -0.49 -38.63 -11.69
N ASN A 745 -1.09 -39.16 -10.62
CA ASN A 745 -2.47 -39.65 -10.60
C ASN A 745 -3.42 -38.60 -9.97
N GLY A 746 -4.43 -38.17 -10.72
CA GLY A 746 -5.42 -37.18 -10.29
C GLY A 746 -6.36 -37.62 -9.16
N ASP A 747 -6.33 -38.89 -8.73
CA ASP A 747 -7.05 -39.38 -7.55
C ASP A 747 -6.35 -39.09 -6.23
N SER A 748 -5.06 -38.71 -6.26
CA SER A 748 -4.39 -38.22 -5.06
C SER A 748 -4.90 -36.84 -4.61
N LEU A 749 -5.68 -36.16 -5.45
CA LEU A 749 -6.27 -34.86 -5.17
C LEU A 749 -7.67 -35.01 -4.57
N GLN A 750 -7.96 -34.31 -3.47
CA GLN A 750 -9.32 -34.19 -2.94
C GLN A 750 -10.20 -33.35 -3.89
N THR A 751 -11.52 -33.51 -3.81
CA THR A 751 -12.49 -32.67 -4.53
C THR A 751 -12.23 -31.18 -4.25
N GLY A 752 -12.04 -30.38 -5.28
CA GLY A 752 -11.65 -28.97 -5.14
C GLY A 752 -11.03 -28.35 -6.39
N MET A 753 -10.68 -27.07 -6.29
CA MET A 753 -9.95 -26.33 -7.31
C MET A 753 -8.45 -26.34 -7.00
N TYR A 754 -7.63 -26.57 -8.01
CA TYR A 754 -6.17 -26.53 -7.94
C TYR A 754 -5.60 -25.59 -9.00
N LEU A 755 -4.44 -25.00 -8.70
CA LEU A 755 -3.62 -24.24 -9.64
C LEU A 755 -2.34 -25.01 -9.93
N ILE A 756 -2.06 -25.26 -11.20
CA ILE A 756 -0.86 -25.95 -11.68
C ILE A 756 0.08 -24.89 -12.25
N HIS A 757 1.22 -24.70 -11.62
CA HIS A 757 2.28 -23.79 -12.09
C HIS A 757 3.33 -24.62 -12.80
N ALA A 758 3.62 -24.28 -14.06
CA ALA A 758 4.73 -24.84 -14.82
C ALA A 758 5.81 -23.78 -15.01
N TYR A 759 7.05 -24.07 -14.58
CA TYR A 759 8.16 -23.13 -14.61
C TYR A 759 9.47 -23.80 -15.08
N ASP A 760 10.15 -23.23 -16.07
CA ASP A 760 11.40 -23.77 -16.64
C ASP A 760 12.66 -22.91 -16.33
N GLY A 761 12.52 -21.90 -15.46
CA GLY A 761 13.57 -20.91 -15.18
C GLY A 761 13.40 -19.59 -15.93
N LYS A 762 12.66 -19.59 -17.06
CA LYS A 762 12.49 -18.42 -17.95
C LYS A 762 11.02 -18.08 -18.21
N HIS A 763 10.14 -19.07 -18.19
CA HIS A 763 8.72 -18.97 -18.52
C HIS A 763 7.88 -19.55 -17.37
N LEU A 764 6.74 -18.93 -17.08
CA LEU A 764 5.76 -19.40 -16.09
C LEU A 764 4.39 -19.49 -16.75
N GLU A 765 3.74 -20.66 -16.64
CA GLU A 765 2.35 -20.87 -17.04
C GLU A 765 1.53 -21.33 -15.83
N VAL A 766 0.30 -20.84 -15.72
CA VAL A 766 -0.62 -21.17 -14.63
C VAL A 766 -1.91 -21.72 -15.20
N LEU A 767 -2.25 -22.96 -14.83
CA LEU A 767 -3.43 -23.67 -15.29
C LEU A 767 -4.36 -23.98 -14.13
N LYS A 768 -5.66 -23.82 -14.35
CA LYS A 768 -6.69 -24.23 -13.39
C LYS A 768 -7.05 -25.69 -13.63
N LEU A 769 -7.10 -26.49 -12.57
CA LEU A 769 -7.59 -27.87 -12.57
C LEU A 769 -8.75 -27.99 -11.57
N ILE A 770 -9.83 -28.69 -11.95
CA ILE A 770 -10.99 -28.92 -11.10
C ILE A 770 -11.13 -30.43 -10.86
N LYS A 771 -11.09 -30.88 -9.61
CA LYS A 771 -11.49 -32.24 -9.21
C LYS A 771 -12.91 -32.17 -8.68
N ASN A 772 -13.83 -32.89 -9.34
CA ASN A 772 -15.22 -33.00 -8.90
C ASN A 772 -15.38 -34.06 -7.81
#